data_AF-A0A7Y5H107-F1
#
_entry.id   AF-A0A7Y5H107-F1
#
_cell.length_a   1.000
_cell.length_b   1.000
_cell.length_c   1.000
_cell.angle_alpha   90.00
_cell.angle_beta   90.00
_cell.angle_gamma   90.00
#
_symmetry.space_group_name_H-M   'P 1'
#
loop_
_entity.id
_entity.type
_entity.pdbx_description
1 polymer ?
#
loop_
_entity_poly.entity_id
_entity_poly.type
_entity_poly.pdbx_seq_one_letter_code
_entity_poly.pdbx_strand_id
1 'polypeptide(L)'
;MNLTKWYATTWRRCTLRPSDRGSDSSLVLADIVNLVSANVPVGLFLVLAVAMVFAGGCSDDSGGAENDQVDTVSVDLGTTSDTSGGSSDTTEPDDDTGTGNDGGADSGGGQDDAGLDGGNVSEDADSSDVVGTDVSVEDVPVDVVDPEDLNEVTDTDSGSEDTSGVADAGGTIDTEEPGTGFVSAELNLMIIGPQPYDWAQSLGAQIPISGILFGHADVIEWENVTTGDSGKIPVGQYWQTPGPVQLKPGDNEIQVTAYSDTQQSSDTIVVTFNPAFLFDAAPKATPPIVFTNTSTKVVVTAQISLYSNYDPNSVTLWESDEYGTLLTNKGKMADNGATGATCDEVQKDGVFSTCLNVNPPNPAVQHYRVSLEVNNVGIKYNALSPVFTIEAVDHFTAAECEDTVGILKDAKTSFYEKLQTTDPLIARDEVVNTLAQNTAVTEYGTASDGWGIWVRFNNGILGALNLNPPGFRGGGDGASGLGQSIGTAAPELNVGSKDAVILAPFAKEFEELDEADPIATTLKDAGCPYFNVGHYKNEQASMYRFRGMTRAGVIAMTSHGDALFKELSDTARAEFGWEHGGSQEIIWTGEPVNCGKLLQATTTCSGAGTECGNGAGECVIGSQNQCVDFKQADLRRGRIVIGPDTYGILPSYVKFHSTTKKFPKSMVYLGSCRSMYNGTFASTFFANGARTVVGYSDYVTSEFAYGRGVHQFQTMIAGGTAGDALGDNSEWMDPAVEGSYLRMFGAPNLSIFDSNVVNPSFETGDATGWQSAGDGRIVTTLGSTIPVDGKFMGLISTGLGFTQQTGELKQKFCIDGAKTKASFYWKYYSEEFLEWCGSIYQDAFVATIQGTNAKITVVDLKVDSLCPPNQCGGCGGKYVGLVPADVSFDQGGVYNTQWQKAEVAIGPLAGSGPVTFSYFTTDAGDSIYDTV
;
A
#
# COMPACT_ATOMS: atom_id res chain seq x y z
N MET A 1 -29.10 15.71 -41.81
CA MET A 1 -28.39 16.17 -43.02
C MET A 1 -27.06 15.42 -43.07
N ASN A 2 -26.88 14.57 -44.06
CA ASN A 2 -25.66 13.78 -44.30
C ASN A 2 -24.52 14.67 -44.75
N LEU A 3 -23.30 14.40 -44.29
CA LEU A 3 -22.11 14.30 -45.16
C LEU A 3 -20.93 13.67 -44.42
N THR A 4 -20.28 12.78 -45.16
CA THR A 4 -19.29 11.79 -44.76
C THR A 4 -17.91 12.19 -45.30
N LYS A 5 -16.85 11.62 -44.69
CA LYS A 5 -15.55 11.16 -45.26
C LYS A 5 -14.27 12.04 -45.21
N TRP A 6 -13.24 11.37 -44.64
CA TRP A 6 -11.82 11.19 -45.04
C TRP A 6 -10.76 12.24 -44.66
N TYR A 7 -9.72 11.81 -43.92
CA TYR A 7 -8.38 11.51 -44.46
C TYR A 7 -7.51 10.74 -43.45
N ALA A 8 -6.74 9.78 -43.95
CA ALA A 8 -5.62 9.10 -43.30
C ALA A 8 -4.32 9.49 -44.02
N THR A 9 -3.18 9.61 -43.32
CA THR A 9 -1.83 9.46 -43.92
C THR A 9 -0.72 9.34 -42.86
N THR A 10 -0.16 8.12 -42.78
CA THR A 10 1.25 7.70 -42.64
C THR A 10 2.33 8.64 -42.05
N TRP A 11 3.01 8.14 -41.02
CA TRP A 11 4.35 8.57 -40.58
C TRP A 11 5.44 7.66 -41.20
N ARG A 12 6.46 8.26 -41.83
CA ARG A 12 7.71 7.60 -42.23
C ARG A 12 8.84 7.99 -41.26
N ARG A 13 9.62 6.98 -40.86
CA ARG A 13 10.90 7.10 -40.15
C ARG A 13 11.96 7.81 -41.00
N CYS A 14 12.77 8.66 -40.38
CA CYS A 14 14.10 9.03 -40.85
C CYS A 14 15.15 8.72 -39.77
N THR A 15 16.07 7.84 -40.14
CA THR A 15 17.33 7.51 -39.47
C THR A 15 18.34 8.65 -39.66
N LEU A 16 19.14 8.97 -38.64
CA LEU A 16 20.30 9.86 -38.76
C LEU A 16 21.56 9.15 -38.25
N ARG A 17 22.61 9.17 -39.07
CA ARG A 17 24.02 9.05 -38.69
C ARG A 17 24.81 10.22 -39.32
N PRO A 18 25.97 10.60 -38.75
CA PRO A 18 26.52 11.96 -38.81
C PRO A 18 27.61 12.12 -39.89
N SER A 19 27.77 13.32 -40.43
CA SER A 19 29.09 13.85 -40.87
C SER A 19 29.04 15.33 -41.29
N ASP A 20 30.03 16.06 -40.78
CA ASP A 20 30.85 17.13 -41.39
C ASP A 20 30.27 18.42 -42.02
N ARG A 21 30.75 19.52 -41.42
CA ARG A 21 31.36 20.74 -42.00
C ARG A 21 30.52 21.78 -42.76
N GLY A 22 30.81 23.04 -42.42
CA GLY A 22 30.77 24.22 -43.30
C GLY A 22 29.53 25.10 -43.09
N SER A 23 29.64 26.20 -42.34
CA SER A 23 30.04 27.54 -42.81
C SER A 23 28.98 28.26 -43.65
N ASP A 24 28.75 29.52 -43.24
CA ASP A 24 28.15 30.64 -43.95
C ASP A 24 26.65 31.00 -43.80
N SER A 25 26.45 32.03 -42.97
CA SER A 25 26.09 33.39 -43.40
C SER A 25 24.78 33.66 -44.16
N SER A 26 23.87 34.30 -43.43
CA SER A 26 23.16 35.55 -43.78
C SER A 26 21.88 35.54 -44.64
N LEU A 27 20.95 36.40 -44.20
CA LEU A 27 19.82 37.06 -44.91
C LEU A 27 18.65 36.12 -45.26
N VAL A 28 17.38 36.46 -45.01
CA VAL A 28 16.66 37.67 -45.42
C VAL A 28 15.48 37.94 -44.47
N LEU A 29 15.34 39.21 -44.07
CA LEU A 29 14.13 39.84 -43.54
C LEU A 29 13.39 40.46 -44.74
N ALA A 30 12.12 40.13 -44.97
CA ALA A 30 11.13 41.06 -45.56
C ALA A 30 9.73 40.40 -45.70
N ASP A 31 8.73 41.21 -45.34
CA ASP A 31 7.39 41.30 -45.95
C ASP A 31 6.35 40.21 -45.61
N ILE A 32 5.08 40.48 -45.27
CA ILE A 32 4.23 41.69 -45.38
C ILE A 32 3.06 41.62 -44.36
N VAL A 33 2.64 42.80 -43.89
CA VAL A 33 1.39 43.07 -43.15
C VAL A 33 0.23 43.27 -44.14
N ASN A 34 -0.93 42.63 -43.92
CA ASN A 34 -2.29 43.22 -43.94
C ASN A 34 -3.41 42.19 -44.16
N LEU A 35 -4.33 42.06 -43.20
CA LEU A 35 -5.77 42.28 -43.40
C LEU A 35 -6.52 42.24 -42.06
N VAL A 36 -7.09 43.41 -41.71
CA VAL A 36 -7.99 43.65 -40.59
C VAL A 36 -9.44 43.50 -41.07
N SER A 37 -10.31 42.94 -40.22
CA SER A 37 -11.73 43.29 -39.95
C SER A 37 -12.52 42.00 -39.64
N ALA A 38 -13.41 41.88 -38.64
CA ALA A 38 -14.09 42.84 -37.78
C ALA A 38 -14.69 42.15 -36.52
N ASN A 39 -14.94 42.98 -35.48
CA ASN A 39 -16.05 42.95 -34.52
C ASN A 39 -16.01 42.14 -33.18
N VAL A 40 -16.09 42.95 -32.08
CA VAL A 40 -16.66 42.78 -30.70
C VAL A 40 -15.77 42.17 -29.60
N PRO A 41 -15.90 42.56 -28.30
CA PRO A 41 -15.57 43.86 -27.67
C PRO A 41 -14.53 43.75 -26.53
N VAL A 42 -14.08 44.92 -26.08
CA VAL A 42 -13.07 45.20 -25.05
C VAL A 42 -13.48 44.74 -23.64
N GLY A 43 -12.54 44.07 -22.96
CA GLY A 43 -12.60 43.79 -21.52
C GLY A 43 -11.25 43.37 -20.92
N LEU A 44 -10.52 44.38 -20.41
CA LEU A 44 -9.65 44.33 -19.23
C LEU A 44 -8.28 43.59 -19.24
N PHE A 45 -7.31 44.34 -18.69
CA PHE A 45 -6.06 43.98 -18.00
C PHE A 45 -4.72 43.80 -18.74
N LEU A 46 -3.92 44.85 -18.51
CA LEU A 46 -2.47 45.01 -18.49
C LEU A 46 -1.78 44.01 -17.53
N VAL A 47 -0.75 43.27 -17.95
CA VAL A 47 0.46 42.97 -17.14
C VAL A 47 1.67 42.74 -18.06
N LEU A 48 2.78 43.38 -17.70
CA LEU A 48 4.13 43.33 -18.27
C LEU A 48 4.74 41.91 -18.28
N ALA A 49 5.47 41.59 -19.35
CA ALA A 49 6.54 40.58 -19.32
C ALA A 49 7.90 41.29 -19.22
N VAL A 50 8.64 41.01 -18.15
CA VAL A 50 10.07 41.28 -18.03
C VAL A 50 10.76 39.92 -18.04
N ALA A 51 11.51 39.61 -19.09
CA ALA A 51 12.44 38.49 -19.12
C ALA A 51 13.86 39.05 -19.29
N MET A 52 14.67 38.83 -18.25
CA MET A 52 16.09 39.15 -18.20
C MET A 52 16.90 38.24 -19.12
N VAL A 53 17.88 38.87 -19.76
CA VAL A 53 19.04 38.29 -20.42
C VAL A 53 20.00 37.75 -19.35
N PHE A 54 20.41 36.48 -19.45
CA PHE A 54 21.68 36.01 -18.90
C PHE A 54 22.48 35.40 -20.05
N ALA A 55 23.55 36.08 -20.44
CA ALA A 55 24.62 35.54 -21.25
C ALA A 55 25.85 35.40 -20.34
N GLY A 56 26.38 34.18 -20.28
CA GLY A 56 27.60 33.83 -19.55
C GLY A 56 28.84 34.50 -20.16
N GLY A 57 29.75 34.91 -19.27
CA GLY A 57 31.09 35.38 -19.60
C GLY A 57 32.13 34.32 -19.24
N CYS A 58 33.06 34.12 -20.16
CA CYS A 58 34.09 33.10 -20.21
C CYS A 58 35.08 33.08 -19.04
N SER A 59 35.67 31.90 -18.87
CA SER A 59 36.94 31.66 -18.21
C SER A 59 38.09 32.37 -18.92
N ASP A 60 39.07 32.80 -18.14
CA ASP A 60 40.48 32.40 -18.27
C ASP A 60 41.26 33.07 -17.13
N ASP A 61 41.89 32.28 -16.27
CA ASP A 61 43.24 32.61 -15.81
C ASP A 61 43.95 31.39 -15.21
N SER A 62 45.19 31.25 -15.64
CA SER A 62 46.11 30.13 -15.42
C SER A 62 47.28 30.55 -14.51
N GLY A 63 47.78 29.60 -13.70
CA GLY A 63 49.08 29.67 -13.01
C GLY A 63 48.94 29.59 -11.49
N GLY A 64 49.74 28.84 -10.73
CA GLY A 64 50.93 28.06 -11.03
C GLY A 64 51.41 27.33 -9.76
N ALA A 65 52.17 26.27 -10.04
CA ALA A 65 53.07 25.41 -9.26
C ALA A 65 53.44 25.65 -7.76
N GLU A 66 53.67 24.48 -7.14
CA GLU A 66 54.77 24.09 -6.22
C GLU A 66 54.63 24.14 -4.68
N ASN A 67 54.66 22.92 -4.11
CA ASN A 67 55.49 22.40 -3.00
C ASN A 67 55.35 22.98 -1.57
N ASP A 68 54.95 22.16 -0.59
CA ASP A 68 55.88 21.66 0.44
C ASP A 68 55.27 20.54 1.33
N GLN A 69 56.16 19.66 1.81
CA GLN A 69 55.92 18.56 2.74
C GLN A 69 55.85 19.00 4.22
N VAL A 70 55.49 18.03 5.09
CA VAL A 70 55.76 17.91 6.53
C VAL A 70 54.70 18.61 7.40
N ASP A 71 54.01 18.00 8.39
CA ASP A 71 54.49 17.10 9.44
C ASP A 71 53.37 16.23 10.04
N THR A 72 53.75 15.05 10.51
CA THR A 72 53.00 14.13 11.35
C THR A 72 52.82 14.67 12.78
N VAL A 73 51.61 14.58 13.34
CA VAL A 73 51.42 14.59 14.80
C VAL A 73 50.39 13.53 15.20
N SER A 74 50.90 12.47 15.79
CA SER A 74 50.22 11.50 16.66
C SER A 74 49.96 12.10 18.04
N VAL A 75 48.73 12.00 18.56
CA VAL A 75 48.48 12.10 20.02
C VAL A 75 47.51 11.00 20.46
N ASP A 76 48.15 10.03 21.11
CA ASP A 76 47.82 9.21 22.26
C ASP A 76 46.43 9.23 22.93
N LEU A 77 46.11 8.03 23.42
CA LEU A 77 44.95 7.58 24.16
C LEU A 77 44.96 8.10 25.60
N GLY A 78 43.81 8.57 26.07
CA GLY A 78 43.57 8.94 27.47
C GLY A 78 42.37 8.19 28.06
N THR A 79 42.66 7.13 28.80
CA THR A 79 41.76 6.41 29.71
C THR A 79 41.57 7.16 31.03
N THR A 80 40.33 7.29 31.53
CA THR A 80 39.98 7.48 32.96
C THR A 80 38.51 7.05 33.13
N SER A 81 38.21 5.88 33.70
CA SER A 81 38.16 5.51 35.14
C SER A 81 36.90 5.95 35.86
N ASP A 82 36.17 4.94 36.34
CA ASP A 82 35.08 4.95 37.31
C ASP A 82 35.26 5.90 38.50
N THR A 83 34.15 6.50 38.94
CA THR A 83 33.87 6.68 40.36
C THR A 83 32.37 6.61 40.66
N SER A 84 32.06 5.68 41.56
CA SER A 84 30.83 5.46 42.33
C SER A 84 30.50 6.57 43.34
N GLY A 85 29.21 6.69 43.69
CA GLY A 85 28.69 7.32 44.91
C GLY A 85 27.54 8.30 44.59
N GLY A 86 26.43 8.37 45.30
CA GLY A 86 25.99 7.77 46.55
C GLY A 86 24.66 8.41 46.95
N SER A 87 23.87 7.63 47.70
CA SER A 87 22.54 7.88 48.26
C SER A 87 22.40 9.10 49.19
N SER A 88 21.22 9.74 49.17
CA SER A 88 20.49 10.36 50.30
C SER A 88 19.09 10.77 49.80
N ASP A 89 17.98 10.11 50.15
CA ASP A 89 17.24 10.12 51.42
C ASP A 89 16.80 11.53 51.90
N THR A 90 15.51 11.84 51.75
CA THR A 90 14.74 12.75 52.63
C THR A 90 13.22 12.43 52.55
N THR A 91 12.72 11.73 53.56
CA THR A 91 11.55 12.05 54.41
C THR A 91 10.22 12.56 53.79
N GLU A 92 9.22 11.68 53.87
CA GLU A 92 7.81 11.80 54.31
C GLU A 92 7.36 13.10 55.06
N PRO A 93 6.05 13.46 55.04
CA PRO A 93 5.06 12.74 55.86
C PRO A 93 3.64 12.52 55.29
N ASP A 94 3.09 11.39 55.72
CA ASP A 94 1.72 11.06 56.16
C ASP A 94 0.59 12.08 55.95
N ASP A 95 -0.52 11.61 55.38
CA ASP A 95 -1.84 11.85 55.96
C ASP A 95 -2.74 10.61 55.83
N ASP A 96 -3.21 10.14 56.98
CA ASP A 96 -4.05 8.97 57.22
C ASP A 96 -5.51 9.44 57.41
N THR A 97 -6.46 8.60 57.00
CA THR A 97 -7.76 8.29 57.65
C THR A 97 -8.89 8.03 56.64
N GLY A 98 -9.41 6.79 56.65
CA GLY A 98 -10.62 6.45 55.89
C GLY A 98 -11.04 4.99 55.96
N THR A 99 -11.35 4.51 57.17
CA THR A 99 -11.86 3.17 57.50
C THR A 99 -13.16 2.78 56.77
N GLY A 100 -13.26 1.51 56.33
CA GLY A 100 -14.51 0.85 55.94
C GLY A 100 -14.33 -0.67 55.82
N ASN A 101 -14.89 -1.40 56.78
CA ASN A 101 -14.72 -2.83 57.07
C ASN A 101 -15.84 -3.69 56.43
N ASP A 102 -15.56 -4.99 56.27
CA ASP A 102 -16.42 -6.19 56.09
C ASP A 102 -15.92 -7.02 54.89
N GLY A 103 -15.45 -8.28 54.99
CA GLY A 103 -15.65 -9.33 55.99
C GLY A 103 -16.33 -10.52 55.32
N GLY A 104 -15.60 -11.59 54.98
CA GLY A 104 -16.19 -12.82 54.43
C GLY A 104 -15.17 -13.87 53.96
N ALA A 105 -14.74 -14.72 54.89
CA ALA A 105 -13.95 -15.93 54.65
C ALA A 105 -14.85 -17.12 54.33
N ASP A 106 -14.39 -18.05 53.47
CA ASP A 106 -14.61 -19.49 53.69
C ASP A 106 -13.53 -20.32 52.99
N SER A 107 -13.47 -21.60 53.38
CA SER A 107 -12.28 -22.39 53.66
C SER A 107 -12.43 -23.83 53.16
N GLY A 108 -11.30 -24.54 53.04
CA GLY A 108 -11.23 -26.00 52.89
C GLY A 108 -10.66 -26.44 51.53
N GLY A 109 -9.57 -27.19 51.40
CA GLY A 109 -8.93 -28.14 52.32
C GLY A 109 -9.16 -29.58 51.82
N GLY A 110 -8.11 -30.26 51.37
CA GLY A 110 -8.16 -31.68 50.99
C GLY A 110 -6.88 -32.17 50.29
N GLN A 111 -5.89 -32.58 51.09
CA GLN A 111 -4.80 -33.47 50.69
C GLN A 111 -5.33 -34.91 50.52
N ASP A 112 -4.63 -35.72 49.72
CA ASP A 112 -4.14 -37.08 50.07
C ASP A 112 -3.25 -37.64 48.92
N ASP A 113 -1.98 -37.95 49.25
CA ASP A 113 -1.18 -39.18 49.00
C ASP A 113 -1.28 -39.91 47.63
N ALA A 114 -0.24 -40.48 47.00
CA ALA A 114 1.13 -40.88 47.38
C ALA A 114 1.93 -41.36 46.14
N GLY A 115 3.27 -41.45 46.28
CA GLY A 115 4.16 -42.37 45.55
C GLY A 115 5.18 -41.68 44.62
N LEU A 116 6.44 -41.42 45.04
CA LEU A 116 7.61 -42.34 45.02
C LEU A 116 7.89 -42.84 43.59
N ASP A 117 9.06 -42.72 42.96
CA ASP A 117 10.44 -42.82 43.45
C ASP A 117 11.43 -42.44 42.31
N GLY A 118 12.66 -42.05 42.68
CA GLY A 118 13.88 -42.01 41.85
C GLY A 118 14.03 -40.79 40.92
N GLY A 119 14.88 -39.78 41.17
CA GLY A 119 16.21 -39.82 41.75
C GLY A 119 17.26 -39.66 40.64
N ASN A 120 17.86 -38.46 40.54
CA ASN A 120 19.30 -38.18 40.81
C ASN A 120 20.23 -38.54 39.61
N VAL A 121 21.25 -37.79 39.15
CA VAL A 121 22.10 -36.68 39.62
C VAL A 121 22.91 -36.14 38.41
N SER A 122 23.22 -34.83 38.45
CA SER A 122 24.42 -34.05 38.03
C SER A 122 25.34 -34.52 36.88
N GLU A 123 25.70 -33.58 35.99
CA GLU A 123 27.02 -32.88 35.92
C GLU A 123 28.20 -33.82 35.64
N ASP A 124 28.89 -33.65 34.51
CA ASP A 124 30.18 -32.95 34.52
C ASP A 124 30.84 -32.82 33.14
N ALA A 125 31.77 -31.87 33.12
CA ALA A 125 32.61 -31.37 32.05
C ALA A 125 33.60 -32.37 31.40
N ASP A 126 34.06 -31.97 30.21
CA ASP A 126 35.48 -31.68 29.89
C ASP A 126 36.13 -32.49 28.73
N SER A 127 36.83 -31.71 27.89
CA SER A 127 38.13 -31.99 27.23
C SER A 127 38.33 -33.23 26.33
N SER A 128 38.67 -33.00 25.05
CA SER A 128 40.10 -33.03 24.62
C SER A 128 40.32 -32.97 23.10
N ASP A 129 41.27 -32.09 22.80
CA ASP A 129 42.14 -31.84 21.65
C ASP A 129 42.84 -33.08 21.02
N VAL A 130 42.88 -33.24 19.68
CA VAL A 130 43.94 -33.95 18.90
C VAL A 130 44.05 -33.46 17.44
N VAL A 131 45.11 -32.69 17.15
CA VAL A 131 46.12 -32.77 16.06
C VAL A 131 45.71 -33.10 14.60
N GLY A 132 45.76 -32.03 13.78
CA GLY A 132 46.36 -31.81 12.44
C GLY A 132 46.76 -32.92 11.44
N THR A 133 46.51 -32.62 10.16
CA THR A 133 47.43 -32.89 9.02
C THR A 133 47.19 -31.92 7.85
N ASP A 134 48.27 -31.25 7.45
CA ASP A 134 48.50 -30.53 6.19
C ASP A 134 48.67 -31.52 5.01
N VAL A 135 48.06 -31.24 3.85
CA VAL A 135 48.55 -31.68 2.53
C VAL A 135 48.21 -30.63 1.46
N SER A 136 49.24 -29.95 0.97
CA SER A 136 49.29 -29.16 -0.27
C SER A 136 49.51 -30.05 -1.52
N VAL A 137 49.43 -29.45 -2.72
CA VAL A 137 49.83 -29.94 -4.09
C VAL A 137 48.59 -30.31 -4.94
N GLU A 138 48.31 -29.83 -6.16
CA GLU A 138 49.13 -29.37 -7.30
C GLU A 138 48.29 -28.55 -8.34
N ASP A 139 48.95 -27.63 -9.05
CA ASP A 139 48.51 -26.94 -10.27
C ASP A 139 48.49 -27.88 -11.50
N VAL A 140 47.44 -27.81 -12.36
CA VAL A 140 47.54 -28.01 -13.83
C VAL A 140 46.40 -27.24 -14.55
N PRO A 141 46.67 -26.52 -15.65
CA PRO A 141 45.72 -25.64 -16.35
C PRO A 141 44.93 -26.36 -17.45
N VAL A 142 43.77 -25.82 -17.85
CA VAL A 142 43.04 -26.28 -19.05
C VAL A 142 42.67 -25.11 -19.95
N ASP A 143 42.88 -25.39 -21.24
CA ASP A 143 43.04 -24.52 -22.40
C ASP A 143 41.83 -23.66 -22.81
N VAL A 144 42.22 -22.51 -23.38
CA VAL A 144 41.43 -21.65 -24.27
C VAL A 144 41.29 -22.34 -25.63
N VAL A 145 40.07 -22.45 -26.16
CA VAL A 145 39.83 -22.75 -27.59
C VAL A 145 38.88 -21.72 -28.19
N ASP A 146 39.42 -21.07 -29.22
CA ASP A 146 38.87 -20.12 -30.17
C ASP A 146 38.09 -20.85 -31.28
N PRO A 147 36.92 -20.36 -31.75
CA PRO A 147 36.30 -20.85 -32.97
C PRO A 147 36.33 -19.80 -34.09
N GLU A 148 37.30 -19.91 -34.99
CA GLU A 148 37.20 -19.40 -36.36
C GLU A 148 37.12 -20.55 -37.36
N ASP A 149 36.21 -20.35 -38.33
CA ASP A 149 36.09 -20.96 -39.65
C ASP A 149 35.87 -22.47 -39.77
N LEU A 150 34.75 -22.83 -40.43
CA LEU A 150 34.84 -23.51 -41.73
C LEU A 150 33.50 -23.46 -42.50
N ASN A 151 33.59 -22.78 -43.64
CA ASN A 151 32.68 -22.71 -44.78
C ASN A 151 32.31 -24.07 -45.42
N GLU A 152 31.20 -24.02 -46.17
CA GLU A 152 31.10 -24.38 -47.60
C GLU A 152 30.26 -25.61 -48.04
N VAL A 153 29.56 -25.40 -49.18
CA VAL A 153 29.10 -26.36 -50.23
C VAL A 153 27.69 -26.96 -50.02
N THR A 154 26.68 -26.95 -50.91
CA THR A 154 26.33 -26.48 -52.28
C THR A 154 24.81 -26.65 -52.41
N ASP A 155 24.01 -25.70 -52.90
CA ASP A 155 23.59 -25.45 -54.30
C ASP A 155 23.08 -26.66 -55.13
N THR A 156 21.77 -26.66 -55.46
CA THR A 156 21.17 -27.28 -56.65
C THR A 156 19.84 -26.60 -57.00
N ASP A 157 19.93 -25.53 -57.78
CA ASP A 157 19.26 -25.25 -59.07
C ASP A 157 17.96 -26.00 -59.45
N SER A 158 16.89 -25.26 -59.80
CA SER A 158 16.34 -25.21 -61.18
C SER A 158 14.96 -24.51 -61.30
N GLY A 159 14.96 -23.31 -61.89
CA GLY A 159 14.15 -22.85 -63.05
C GLY A 159 12.61 -22.93 -63.12
N SER A 160 12.00 -21.79 -63.50
CA SER A 160 11.12 -21.61 -64.69
C SER A 160 9.76 -20.92 -64.48
N GLU A 161 9.68 -19.75 -65.11
CA GLU A 161 8.58 -18.96 -65.69
C GLU A 161 7.15 -19.54 -65.86
N ASP A 162 6.19 -18.73 -65.41
CA ASP A 162 5.07 -18.08 -66.15
C ASP A 162 3.76 -18.82 -66.52
N THR A 163 2.67 -18.03 -66.41
CA THR A 163 1.31 -18.12 -67.00
C THR A 163 0.14 -18.82 -66.28
N SER A 164 -0.82 -17.96 -65.87
CA SER A 164 -2.29 -18.04 -66.04
C SER A 164 -3.12 -19.22 -65.52
N GLY A 165 -4.22 -18.92 -64.82
CA GLY A 165 -5.42 -19.77 -64.83
C GLY A 165 -6.29 -19.71 -63.58
N VAL A 166 -7.48 -19.15 -63.73
CA VAL A 166 -8.60 -19.12 -62.79
C VAL A 166 -9.10 -20.53 -62.46
N ALA A 167 -9.30 -20.86 -61.17
CA ALA A 167 -10.51 -21.50 -60.62
C ALA A 167 -10.34 -21.91 -59.13
N ASP A 168 -11.18 -21.30 -58.30
CA ASP A 168 -11.91 -21.84 -57.14
C ASP A 168 -11.52 -23.25 -56.61
N ALA A 169 -10.90 -23.29 -55.43
CA ALA A 169 -10.93 -24.44 -54.51
C ALA A 169 -10.52 -23.99 -53.10
N GLY A 170 -11.37 -24.29 -52.12
CA GLY A 170 -11.16 -23.95 -50.72
C GLY A 170 -9.83 -24.46 -50.17
N GLY A 171 -9.00 -23.52 -49.74
CA GLY A 171 -7.91 -23.77 -48.81
C GLY A 171 -8.45 -23.51 -47.41
N THR A 172 -8.59 -24.56 -46.62
CA THR A 172 -8.58 -24.49 -45.16
C THR A 172 -7.42 -23.59 -44.75
N ILE A 173 -7.73 -22.46 -44.12
CA ILE A 173 -6.73 -21.72 -43.35
C ILE A 173 -6.29 -22.71 -42.29
N ASP A 174 -5.04 -23.16 -42.41
CA ASP A 174 -4.40 -23.89 -41.33
C ASP A 174 -4.41 -22.96 -40.13
N THR A 175 -5.25 -23.34 -39.17
CA THR A 175 -5.40 -22.70 -37.88
C THR A 175 -4.25 -23.25 -37.04
N GLU A 176 -3.03 -22.85 -37.37
CA GLU A 176 -1.97 -22.93 -36.38
C GLU A 176 -2.42 -22.02 -35.23
N GLU A 177 -2.68 -22.65 -34.08
CA GLU A 177 -3.12 -22.01 -32.85
C GLU A 177 -2.22 -20.81 -32.54
N PRO A 178 -2.78 -19.64 -32.19
CA PRO A 178 -1.97 -18.55 -31.67
C PRO A 178 -1.28 -19.04 -30.39
N GLY A 179 0.06 -19.10 -30.40
CA GLY A 179 0.86 -19.56 -29.27
C GLY A 179 0.53 -18.83 -27.96
N THR A 180 -0.08 -19.56 -27.03
CA THR A 180 0.08 -19.64 -25.56
C THR A 180 0.65 -18.45 -24.74
N GLY A 181 0.38 -17.20 -25.11
CA GLY A 181 0.91 -16.00 -24.43
C GLY A 181 0.18 -15.54 -23.14
N PHE A 182 -0.64 -16.39 -22.51
CA PHE A 182 -1.38 -16.03 -21.29
C PHE A 182 -0.79 -16.72 -20.08
N VAL A 183 -0.67 -15.97 -18.98
CA VAL A 183 0.08 -16.34 -17.76
C VAL A 183 -0.64 -17.39 -16.90
N SER A 184 -1.87 -17.81 -17.24
CA SER A 184 -2.68 -18.69 -16.40
C SER A 184 -3.59 -19.58 -17.25
N ALA A 185 -3.94 -20.76 -16.76
CA ALA A 185 -5.00 -21.60 -17.32
C ALA A 185 -6.41 -21.18 -16.84
N GLU A 186 -6.49 -20.45 -15.73
CA GLU A 186 -7.73 -19.92 -15.18
C GLU A 186 -7.94 -18.47 -15.62
N LEU A 187 -9.19 -18.16 -15.94
CA LEU A 187 -9.65 -16.86 -16.38
C LEU A 187 -9.91 -15.97 -15.16
N ASN A 188 -9.20 -14.86 -15.08
CA ASN A 188 -9.39 -13.82 -14.06
C ASN A 188 -9.34 -12.45 -14.73
N LEU A 189 -10.46 -11.73 -14.70
CA LEU A 189 -10.61 -10.39 -15.24
C LEU A 189 -10.81 -9.40 -14.10
N MET A 190 -10.09 -8.28 -14.14
CA MET A 190 -10.20 -7.22 -13.15
C MET A 190 -10.14 -5.83 -13.81
N ILE A 191 -11.04 -4.93 -13.43
CA ILE A 191 -11.06 -3.52 -13.77
C ILE A 191 -10.03 -2.79 -12.88
N ILE A 192 -9.16 -1.99 -13.49
CA ILE A 192 -8.15 -1.18 -12.78
C ILE A 192 -8.29 0.32 -13.02
N GLY A 193 -9.06 0.70 -14.05
CA GLY A 193 -9.22 2.06 -14.52
C GLY A 193 -10.69 2.34 -14.81
N PRO A 194 -11.21 3.52 -14.45
CA PRO A 194 -10.52 4.76 -14.05
C PRO A 194 -9.89 4.77 -12.65
N GLN A 195 -10.36 3.89 -11.75
CA GLN A 195 -9.84 3.69 -10.40
C GLN A 195 -9.88 2.20 -10.08
N PRO A 196 -9.08 1.74 -9.10
CA PRO A 196 -8.98 0.32 -8.78
C PRO A 196 -10.00 -0.18 -7.75
N TYR A 197 -11.01 0.64 -7.47
CA TYR A 197 -12.10 0.28 -6.60
C TYR A 197 -13.28 -0.19 -7.45
N ASP A 198 -14.25 -0.83 -6.80
CA ASP A 198 -15.58 -1.12 -7.35
C ASP A 198 -16.40 0.15 -7.65
N TRP A 199 -15.84 1.34 -7.40
CA TRP A 199 -16.42 2.62 -7.74
C TRP A 199 -15.42 3.60 -8.37
N ALA A 200 -15.95 4.58 -9.09
CA ALA A 200 -15.22 5.75 -9.52
C ALA A 200 -16.13 6.98 -9.58
N GLN A 201 -15.52 8.17 -9.69
CA GLN A 201 -16.25 9.40 -9.92
C GLN A 201 -15.81 10.02 -11.25
N SER A 202 -16.73 10.70 -11.94
CA SER A 202 -16.43 11.42 -13.19
C SER A 202 -17.03 12.82 -13.20
N LEU A 203 -16.29 13.77 -13.77
CA LEU A 203 -16.79 15.11 -14.15
C LEU A 203 -17.38 15.13 -15.55
N GLY A 204 -17.03 14.14 -16.37
CA GLY A 204 -17.42 14.05 -17.78
C GLY A 204 -18.47 12.95 -17.99
N ALA A 205 -19.33 13.14 -18.99
CA ALA A 205 -20.34 12.16 -19.39
C ALA A 205 -19.74 10.94 -20.14
N GLN A 206 -18.42 10.79 -20.14
CA GLN A 206 -17.67 9.82 -20.93
C GLN A 206 -16.46 9.35 -20.13
N ILE A 207 -16.23 8.05 -20.06
CA ILE A 207 -15.10 7.49 -19.33
C ILE A 207 -14.51 6.26 -20.03
N PRO A 208 -13.18 6.17 -20.20
CA PRO A 208 -12.57 4.92 -20.61
C PRO A 208 -12.54 3.94 -19.43
N ILE A 209 -12.79 2.66 -19.72
CA ILE A 209 -12.60 1.57 -18.75
C ILE A 209 -11.41 0.74 -19.21
N SER A 210 -10.55 0.36 -18.27
CA SER A 210 -9.38 -0.48 -18.54
C SER A 210 -9.18 -1.49 -17.43
N GLY A 211 -8.52 -2.59 -17.75
CA GLY A 211 -8.33 -3.69 -16.82
C GLY A 211 -7.21 -4.61 -17.23
N ILE A 212 -7.16 -5.71 -16.49
CA ILE A 212 -6.21 -6.79 -16.63
C ILE A 212 -6.98 -8.07 -16.91
N LEU A 213 -6.38 -8.94 -17.70
CA LEU A 213 -6.82 -10.30 -17.93
C LEU A 213 -5.66 -11.27 -17.64
N PHE A 214 -5.90 -12.20 -16.74
CA PHE A 214 -5.14 -13.44 -16.63
C PHE A 214 -5.97 -14.57 -17.26
N GLY A 215 -5.29 -15.51 -17.91
CA GLY A 215 -5.94 -16.56 -18.69
C GLY A 215 -6.33 -16.13 -20.11
N HIS A 216 -6.61 -17.12 -20.95
CA HIS A 216 -7.02 -16.91 -22.33
C HIS A 216 -8.51 -16.62 -22.42
N ALA A 217 -8.90 -15.49 -23.01
CA ALA A 217 -10.27 -15.17 -23.37
C ALA A 217 -10.44 -15.18 -24.90
N ASP A 218 -11.53 -15.75 -25.39
CA ASP A 218 -11.93 -15.63 -26.79
C ASP A 218 -12.56 -14.27 -27.08
N VAL A 219 -13.29 -13.74 -26.09
CA VAL A 219 -14.00 -12.47 -26.19
C VAL A 219 -13.98 -11.76 -24.85
N ILE A 220 -13.78 -10.44 -24.87
CA ILE A 220 -14.09 -9.55 -23.74
C ILE A 220 -15.20 -8.60 -24.20
N GLU A 221 -16.26 -8.49 -23.40
CA GLU A 221 -17.40 -7.60 -23.65
C GLU A 221 -17.62 -6.69 -22.45
N TRP A 222 -18.18 -5.51 -22.69
CA TRP A 222 -18.62 -4.59 -21.63
C TRP A 222 -20.06 -4.17 -21.85
N GLU A 223 -20.76 -3.90 -20.76
CA GLU A 223 -22.10 -3.37 -20.72
C GLU A 223 -22.19 -2.28 -19.65
N ASN A 224 -22.67 -1.10 -20.02
CA ASN A 224 -23.20 -0.14 -19.07
C ASN A 224 -24.66 -0.51 -18.81
N VAL A 225 -24.89 -1.26 -17.72
CA VAL A 225 -26.21 -1.80 -17.32
C VAL A 225 -27.23 -0.67 -17.14
N THR A 226 -26.78 0.53 -16.77
CA THR A 226 -27.64 1.71 -16.57
C THR A 226 -28.11 2.36 -17.88
N THR A 227 -27.30 2.32 -18.94
CA THR A 227 -27.67 2.91 -20.25
C THR A 227 -28.14 1.89 -21.25
N GLY A 228 -27.75 0.62 -21.09
CA GLY A 228 -27.88 -0.45 -22.09
C GLY A 228 -26.83 -0.37 -23.20
N ASP A 229 -25.87 0.57 -23.11
CA ASP A 229 -24.77 0.63 -24.05
C ASP A 229 -23.82 -0.54 -23.80
N SER A 230 -23.33 -1.17 -24.86
CA SER A 230 -22.41 -2.30 -24.76
C SER A 230 -21.43 -2.32 -25.93
N GLY A 231 -20.37 -3.11 -25.80
CA GLY A 231 -19.40 -3.30 -26.87
C GLY A 231 -18.40 -4.40 -26.59
N LYS A 232 -17.55 -4.67 -27.59
CA LYS A 232 -16.44 -5.62 -27.47
C LYS A 232 -15.13 -4.92 -27.19
N ILE A 233 -14.26 -5.56 -26.43
CA ILE A 233 -12.92 -5.10 -26.10
C ILE A 233 -11.92 -6.02 -26.82
N PRO A 234 -10.89 -5.47 -27.49
CA PRO A 234 -9.79 -6.28 -28.03
C PRO A 234 -9.16 -7.09 -26.90
N VAL A 235 -9.10 -8.41 -27.09
CA VAL A 235 -8.49 -9.32 -26.12
C VAL A 235 -7.01 -8.97 -25.95
N GLY A 236 -6.59 -8.80 -24.71
CA GLY A 236 -5.20 -8.59 -24.33
C GLY A 236 -5.04 -8.67 -22.81
N GLN A 237 -3.83 -8.99 -22.35
CA GLN A 237 -3.51 -9.04 -20.91
C GLN A 237 -3.78 -7.69 -20.24
N TYR A 238 -3.50 -6.59 -20.94
CA TYR A 238 -3.99 -5.27 -20.60
C TYR A 238 -5.01 -4.87 -21.65
N TRP A 239 -6.19 -4.50 -21.21
CA TRP A 239 -7.29 -4.19 -22.10
C TRP A 239 -7.88 -2.82 -21.76
N GLN A 240 -8.48 -2.18 -22.76
CA GLN A 240 -9.18 -0.92 -22.62
C GLN A 240 -10.35 -0.88 -23.60
N THR A 241 -11.46 -0.27 -23.20
CA THR A 241 -12.59 -0.04 -24.11
C THR A 241 -12.13 0.72 -25.37
N PRO A 242 -12.55 0.31 -26.59
CA PRO A 242 -12.13 0.99 -27.84
C PRO A 242 -12.49 2.47 -27.93
N GLY A 243 -13.48 2.89 -27.16
CA GLY A 243 -13.89 4.28 -26.96
C GLY A 243 -14.43 4.48 -25.55
N PRO A 244 -14.69 5.73 -25.14
CA PRO A 244 -15.25 6.00 -23.82
C PRO A 244 -16.70 5.52 -23.71
N VAL A 245 -17.01 4.89 -22.58
CA VAL A 245 -18.36 4.50 -22.17
C VAL A 245 -19.16 5.77 -21.86
N GLN A 246 -20.38 5.87 -22.37
CA GLN A 246 -21.27 7.00 -22.08
C GLN A 246 -21.87 6.87 -20.69
N LEU A 247 -21.96 7.98 -19.97
CA LEU A 247 -22.51 8.06 -18.62
C LEU A 247 -23.75 8.97 -18.58
N LYS A 248 -24.75 8.57 -17.81
CA LYS A 248 -25.86 9.44 -17.38
C LYS A 248 -25.53 10.08 -16.04
N PRO A 249 -26.01 11.30 -15.73
CA PRO A 249 -25.81 11.88 -14.39
C PRO A 249 -26.31 10.92 -13.30
N GLY A 250 -25.53 10.77 -12.23
CA GLY A 250 -25.73 9.75 -11.19
C GLY A 250 -24.84 8.52 -11.40
N ASP A 251 -25.24 7.39 -10.82
CA ASP A 251 -24.48 6.14 -10.87
C ASP A 251 -24.67 5.44 -12.22
N ASN A 252 -23.58 4.87 -12.73
CA ASN A 252 -23.55 4.06 -13.94
C ASN A 252 -22.81 2.77 -13.61
N GLU A 253 -23.54 1.67 -13.57
CA GLU A 253 -22.96 0.34 -13.38
C GLU A 253 -22.41 -0.17 -14.71
N ILE A 254 -21.10 -0.42 -14.74
CA ILE A 254 -20.40 -0.93 -15.92
C ILE A 254 -19.83 -2.29 -15.56
N GLN A 255 -20.34 -3.32 -16.22
CA GLN A 255 -19.85 -4.69 -16.12
C GLN A 255 -18.94 -5.00 -17.30
N VAL A 256 -17.84 -5.69 -17.04
CA VAL A 256 -16.94 -6.26 -18.05
C VAL A 256 -16.89 -7.76 -17.84
N THR A 257 -17.02 -8.52 -18.92
CA THR A 257 -17.02 -9.98 -18.88
C THR A 257 -16.07 -10.53 -19.93
N ALA A 258 -15.16 -11.40 -19.49
CA ALA A 258 -14.35 -12.24 -20.35
C ALA A 258 -14.96 -13.63 -20.47
N TYR A 259 -14.96 -14.16 -21.69
CA TYR A 259 -15.43 -15.49 -22.02
C TYR A 259 -14.29 -16.30 -22.64
N SER A 260 -14.20 -17.55 -22.23
CA SER A 260 -13.49 -18.61 -22.94
C SER A 260 -14.45 -19.75 -23.27
N ASP A 261 -14.00 -20.75 -24.02
CA ASP A 261 -14.78 -21.98 -24.30
C ASP A 261 -15.38 -22.65 -23.05
N THR A 262 -14.72 -22.54 -21.88
CA THR A 262 -15.11 -23.29 -20.67
C THR A 262 -15.28 -22.43 -19.41
N GLN A 263 -14.88 -21.16 -19.44
CA GLN A 263 -14.84 -20.29 -18.26
C GLN A 263 -15.37 -18.90 -18.59
N GLN A 264 -15.94 -18.26 -17.57
CA GLN A 264 -16.36 -16.87 -17.58
C GLN A 264 -15.78 -16.16 -16.35
N SER A 265 -15.34 -14.91 -16.53
CA SER A 265 -14.94 -14.02 -15.43
C SER A 265 -15.54 -12.65 -15.67
N SER A 266 -16.13 -12.05 -14.63
CA SER A 266 -16.77 -10.74 -14.72
C SER A 266 -16.28 -9.84 -13.60
N ASP A 267 -16.19 -8.55 -13.87
CA ASP A 267 -15.95 -7.52 -12.86
C ASP A 267 -16.85 -6.31 -13.14
N THR A 268 -17.22 -5.58 -12.10
CA THR A 268 -18.17 -4.47 -12.15
C THR A 268 -17.61 -3.24 -11.46
N ILE A 269 -17.78 -2.08 -12.08
CA ILE A 269 -17.48 -0.78 -11.48
C ILE A 269 -18.69 0.15 -11.56
N VAL A 270 -18.99 0.84 -10.46
CA VAL A 270 -20.00 1.90 -10.42
C VAL A 270 -19.35 3.26 -10.61
N VAL A 271 -19.64 3.93 -11.71
CA VAL A 271 -19.12 5.28 -12.00
C VAL A 271 -20.19 6.33 -11.68
N THR A 272 -19.98 7.08 -10.61
CA THR A 272 -20.83 8.21 -10.24
C THR A 272 -20.45 9.46 -11.03
N PHE A 273 -21.29 9.87 -11.97
CA PHE A 273 -21.11 11.07 -12.78
C PHE A 273 -21.83 12.26 -12.14
N ASN A 274 -21.05 13.17 -11.57
CA ASN A 274 -21.50 14.45 -11.00
C ASN A 274 -21.03 15.63 -11.90
N PRO A 275 -21.94 16.30 -12.65
CA PRO A 275 -21.54 17.35 -13.59
C PRO A 275 -20.91 18.59 -12.91
N ALA A 276 -19.58 18.77 -13.05
CA ALA A 276 -18.81 19.88 -12.47
C ALA A 276 -18.65 19.86 -10.94
N PHE A 277 -18.69 18.67 -10.33
CA PHE A 277 -18.39 18.47 -8.92
C PHE A 277 -17.82 17.06 -8.69
N LEU A 278 -16.85 16.91 -7.79
CA LEU A 278 -16.42 15.61 -7.27
C LEU A 278 -16.24 15.73 -5.76
N PHE A 279 -16.48 14.62 -5.06
CA PHE A 279 -15.95 14.46 -3.72
C PHE A 279 -14.46 14.22 -3.79
N ASP A 280 -13.71 14.73 -2.82
CA ASP A 280 -12.25 14.66 -2.82
C ASP A 280 -11.77 13.21 -2.71
N ALA A 281 -12.51 12.41 -1.93
CA ALA A 281 -12.36 10.97 -1.76
C ALA A 281 -13.73 10.33 -1.47
N ALA A 282 -13.81 9.00 -1.51
CA ALA A 282 -14.99 8.31 -0.99
C ALA A 282 -15.13 8.57 0.53
N PRO A 283 -16.37 8.70 1.03
CA PRO A 283 -16.61 8.78 2.46
C PRO A 283 -16.09 7.53 3.19
N LYS A 284 -15.79 7.68 4.47
CA LYS A 284 -15.20 6.62 5.30
C LYS A 284 -16.06 6.42 6.56
N ALA A 285 -16.21 5.16 6.96
CA ALA A 285 -16.80 4.76 8.24
C ALA A 285 -15.71 4.25 9.18
N THR A 286 -15.74 4.72 10.42
CA THR A 286 -14.73 4.40 11.44
C THR A 286 -15.42 4.02 12.75
N PRO A 287 -15.47 2.73 13.12
CA PRO A 287 -14.95 1.58 12.38
C PRO A 287 -15.86 1.18 11.19
N PRO A 288 -15.30 0.52 10.16
CA PRO A 288 -16.08 0.02 9.01
C PRO A 288 -16.78 -1.31 9.31
N ILE A 289 -16.55 -1.89 10.49
CA ILE A 289 -17.06 -3.19 10.90
C ILE A 289 -17.74 -3.03 12.26
N VAL A 290 -18.89 -3.67 12.41
CA VAL A 290 -19.66 -3.73 13.65
C VAL A 290 -20.11 -5.17 13.92
N PHE A 291 -20.25 -5.52 15.20
CA PHE A 291 -20.78 -6.82 15.58
C PHE A 291 -22.30 -6.76 15.78
N THR A 292 -22.98 -7.84 15.41
CA THR A 292 -24.43 -7.94 15.60
C THR A 292 -24.80 -7.87 17.07
N ASN A 293 -25.99 -7.33 17.34
CA ASN A 293 -26.53 -7.15 18.69
C ASN A 293 -25.65 -6.31 19.63
N THR A 294 -24.69 -5.55 19.07
CA THR A 294 -23.79 -4.65 19.80
C THR A 294 -23.95 -3.24 19.25
N SER A 295 -24.41 -2.31 20.10
CA SER A 295 -24.52 -0.90 19.73
C SER A 295 -23.13 -0.28 19.62
N THR A 296 -22.73 0.09 18.41
CA THR A 296 -21.42 0.66 18.09
C THR A 296 -21.58 2.08 17.57
N LYS A 297 -20.80 3.01 18.11
CA LYS A 297 -20.73 4.39 17.60
C LYS A 297 -19.70 4.43 16.46
N VAL A 298 -20.16 4.78 15.27
CA VAL A 298 -19.37 4.88 14.04
C VAL A 298 -19.23 6.35 13.67
N VAL A 299 -18.02 6.82 13.43
CA VAL A 299 -17.75 8.14 12.85
C VAL A 299 -17.76 8.02 11.34
N VAL A 300 -18.57 8.83 10.67
CA VAL A 300 -18.60 8.91 9.21
C VAL A 300 -18.01 10.24 8.78
N THR A 301 -17.01 10.21 7.91
CA THR A 301 -16.30 11.39 7.39
C THR A 301 -16.40 11.47 5.88
N ALA A 302 -16.55 12.66 5.32
CA ALA A 302 -16.48 12.93 3.88
C ALA A 302 -15.63 14.17 3.59
N GLN A 303 -14.62 14.02 2.75
CA GLN A 303 -13.75 15.11 2.32
C GLN A 303 -14.39 15.87 1.16
N ILE A 304 -14.69 17.15 1.37
CA ILE A 304 -15.41 18.02 0.45
C ILE A 304 -14.76 19.41 0.48
N SER A 305 -13.73 19.61 -0.32
CA SER A 305 -12.97 20.87 -0.35
C SER A 305 -12.50 21.29 -1.73
N LEU A 306 -12.45 20.36 -2.70
CA LEU A 306 -11.93 20.64 -4.05
C LEU A 306 -12.77 21.66 -4.83
N TYR A 307 -14.05 21.79 -4.50
CA TYR A 307 -15.00 22.64 -5.22
C TYR A 307 -15.78 23.51 -4.25
N SER A 308 -15.95 24.80 -4.58
CA SER A 308 -16.68 25.75 -3.75
C SER A 308 -18.13 26.00 -4.22
N ASN A 309 -18.60 25.27 -5.23
CA ASN A 309 -19.90 25.48 -5.87
C ASN A 309 -21.04 24.65 -5.21
N TYR A 310 -20.91 24.30 -3.93
CA TYR A 310 -21.92 23.55 -3.18
C TYR A 310 -22.46 24.33 -1.98
N ASP A 311 -23.60 23.91 -1.44
CA ASP A 311 -24.12 24.42 -0.16
C ASP A 311 -23.61 23.54 1.00
N PRO A 312 -22.72 24.04 1.88
CA PRO A 312 -22.21 23.26 3.01
C PRO A 312 -23.30 22.85 4.02
N ASN A 313 -24.45 23.54 4.05
CA ASN A 313 -25.56 23.17 4.95
C ASN A 313 -26.43 22.02 4.42
N SER A 314 -26.15 21.56 3.21
CA SER A 314 -26.90 20.50 2.51
C SER A 314 -26.25 19.12 2.62
N VAL A 315 -25.04 19.03 3.18
CA VAL A 315 -24.31 17.75 3.31
C VAL A 315 -25.06 16.81 4.25
N THR A 316 -25.48 15.67 3.71
CA THR A 316 -26.33 14.69 4.40
C THR A 316 -25.83 13.28 4.18
N LEU A 317 -25.89 12.48 5.25
CA LEU A 317 -25.64 11.04 5.19
C LEU A 317 -26.93 10.30 4.88
N TRP A 318 -26.85 9.33 3.97
CA TRP A 318 -27.95 8.46 3.58
C TRP A 318 -27.54 7.00 3.70
N GLU A 319 -28.47 6.17 4.16
CA GLU A 319 -28.46 4.74 3.87
C GLU A 319 -28.94 4.53 2.43
N SER A 320 -28.31 3.60 1.72
CA SER A 320 -28.64 3.23 0.35
C SER A 320 -28.76 1.73 0.18
N ASP A 321 -29.20 1.29 -1.01
CA ASP A 321 -28.97 -0.09 -1.45
C ASP A 321 -27.53 -0.25 -2.00
N GLU A 322 -27.22 -1.47 -2.47
CA GLU A 322 -25.92 -1.84 -3.05
C GLU A 322 -25.60 -1.07 -4.35
N TYR A 323 -26.61 -0.62 -5.09
CA TYR A 323 -26.43 -0.01 -6.41
C TYR A 323 -26.26 1.50 -6.38
N GLY A 324 -27.07 2.18 -5.58
CA GLY A 324 -27.45 3.53 -6.01
C GLY A 324 -28.28 4.29 -5.02
N THR A 325 -29.28 3.59 -4.54
CA THR A 325 -30.57 4.21 -4.36
C THR A 325 -30.66 4.68 -2.93
N LEU A 326 -30.89 5.97 -2.75
CA LEU A 326 -31.08 6.55 -1.43
C LEU A 326 -32.34 5.96 -0.79
N LEU A 327 -32.18 5.37 0.40
CA LEU A 327 -33.27 4.76 1.18
C LEU A 327 -33.69 5.68 2.32
N THR A 328 -32.83 5.88 3.31
CA THR A 328 -33.15 6.59 4.55
C THR A 328 -32.13 7.68 4.84
N ASN A 329 -32.58 8.91 5.08
CA ASN A 329 -31.73 10.01 5.53
C ASN A 329 -31.30 9.77 6.99
N LYS A 330 -29.99 9.76 7.26
CA LYS A 330 -29.41 9.53 8.60
C LYS A 330 -29.02 10.82 9.32
N GLY A 331 -29.14 11.98 8.67
CA GLY A 331 -28.90 13.29 9.26
C GLY A 331 -27.91 14.14 8.48
N LYS A 332 -27.64 15.34 9.02
CA LYS A 332 -26.64 16.26 8.47
C LYS A 332 -25.24 15.87 8.91
N MET A 333 -24.28 16.18 8.05
CA MET A 333 -22.86 16.17 8.37
C MET A 333 -22.39 17.62 8.50
N ALA A 334 -21.38 17.87 9.33
CA ALA A 334 -20.86 19.22 9.56
C ALA A 334 -19.33 19.22 9.64
N ASP A 335 -18.75 20.34 9.23
CA ASP A 335 -17.33 20.69 9.35
C ASP A 335 -17.27 21.92 10.27
N ASN A 336 -17.37 21.69 11.58
CA ASN A 336 -17.61 22.69 12.62
C ASN A 336 -16.75 22.54 13.90
N GLY A 337 -15.89 21.53 13.99
CA GLY A 337 -15.07 21.22 15.17
C GLY A 337 -15.84 20.72 16.39
N ALA A 338 -17.09 20.25 16.23
CA ALA A 338 -17.93 19.83 17.36
C ALA A 338 -17.87 18.31 17.62
N THR A 339 -16.78 17.82 18.21
CA THR A 339 -16.51 16.40 18.50
C THR A 339 -17.65 15.68 19.23
N GLY A 340 -18.32 16.34 20.17
CA GLY A 340 -19.44 15.76 20.94
C GLY A 340 -20.76 15.62 20.16
N ALA A 341 -21.03 16.53 19.22
CA ALA A 341 -22.32 16.61 18.52
C ALA A 341 -22.30 15.98 17.12
N THR A 342 -21.22 16.24 16.36
CA THR A 342 -21.06 15.84 14.96
C THR A 342 -19.86 14.91 14.76
N CYS A 343 -19.13 14.57 15.83
CA CYS A 343 -17.85 13.83 15.71
C CYS A 343 -16.85 14.52 14.80
N ASP A 344 -16.97 15.85 14.64
CA ASP A 344 -16.11 16.63 13.78
C ASP A 344 -14.95 17.22 14.60
N GLU A 345 -13.72 16.93 14.19
CA GLU A 345 -12.52 17.22 14.97
C GLU A 345 -11.97 18.64 14.74
N VAL A 346 -12.00 19.12 13.50
CA VAL A 346 -11.32 20.35 13.11
C VAL A 346 -12.29 21.22 12.33
N GLN A 347 -12.52 22.43 12.81
CA GLN A 347 -13.41 23.36 12.14
C GLN A 347 -12.80 23.86 10.82
N LYS A 348 -13.57 23.74 9.74
CA LYS A 348 -13.25 24.21 8.39
C LYS A 348 -11.97 23.61 7.82
N ASP A 349 -11.75 22.32 8.02
CA ASP A 349 -10.65 21.57 7.38
C ASP A 349 -11.09 20.89 6.07
N GLY A 350 -12.37 21.03 5.70
CA GLY A 350 -12.96 20.40 4.53
C GLY A 350 -13.42 18.96 4.77
N VAL A 351 -13.36 18.44 6.00
CA VAL A 351 -13.86 17.14 6.39
C VAL A 351 -15.21 17.31 7.07
N PHE A 352 -16.27 16.85 6.42
CA PHE A 352 -17.60 16.83 7.03
C PHE A 352 -17.77 15.54 7.80
N SER A 353 -18.26 15.63 9.03
CA SER A 353 -18.38 14.48 9.93
C SER A 353 -19.78 14.33 10.53
N THR A 354 -20.15 13.09 10.87
CA THR A 354 -21.32 12.79 11.71
C THR A 354 -21.11 11.51 12.52
N CYS A 355 -21.78 11.39 13.68
CA CYS A 355 -21.78 10.16 14.47
C CYS A 355 -23.02 9.32 14.14
N LEU A 356 -22.84 8.04 13.83
CA LEU A 356 -23.91 7.07 13.61
C LEU A 356 -23.87 5.98 14.68
N ASN A 357 -24.99 5.74 15.36
CA ASN A 357 -25.13 4.58 16.25
C ASN A 357 -25.69 3.40 15.45
N VAL A 358 -24.91 2.34 15.30
CA VAL A 358 -25.25 1.15 14.51
C VAL A 358 -25.44 -0.04 15.46
N ASN A 359 -26.58 -0.72 15.39
CA ASN A 359 -26.89 -1.92 16.18
C ASN A 359 -27.68 -2.92 15.33
N PRO A 360 -27.01 -3.67 14.44
CA PRO A 360 -27.68 -4.57 13.52
C PRO A 360 -28.05 -5.88 14.22
N PRO A 361 -29.28 -6.41 14.04
CA PRO A 361 -29.68 -7.68 14.67
C PRO A 361 -29.14 -8.92 13.94
N ASN A 362 -28.77 -8.79 12.67
CA ASN A 362 -28.31 -9.87 11.81
C ASN A 362 -27.09 -9.42 10.99
N PRO A 363 -26.23 -10.37 10.53
CA PRO A 363 -25.16 -10.06 9.61
C PRO A 363 -25.69 -9.45 8.31
N ALA A 364 -25.04 -8.40 7.84
CA ALA A 364 -25.40 -7.69 6.61
C ALA A 364 -24.26 -6.77 6.16
N VAL A 365 -24.19 -6.47 4.87
CA VAL A 365 -23.44 -5.31 4.38
C VAL A 365 -24.43 -4.15 4.31
N GLN A 366 -24.21 -3.11 5.10
CA GLN A 366 -25.03 -1.90 5.04
C GLN A 366 -24.35 -0.89 4.14
N HIS A 367 -25.09 -0.33 3.18
CA HIS A 367 -24.57 0.62 2.21
C HIS A 367 -24.97 2.04 2.57
N TYR A 368 -24.04 2.98 2.42
CA TYR A 368 -24.24 4.37 2.75
C TYR A 368 -23.61 5.28 1.70
N ARG A 369 -24.13 6.51 1.61
CA ARG A 369 -23.65 7.57 0.72
C ARG A 369 -23.84 8.95 1.32
N VAL A 370 -23.05 9.89 0.84
CA VAL A 370 -23.18 11.32 1.14
C VAL A 370 -23.81 12.03 -0.06
N SER A 371 -24.77 12.91 0.23
CA SER A 371 -25.42 13.76 -0.77
C SER A 371 -25.31 15.21 -0.36
N LEU A 372 -25.15 16.10 -1.34
CA LEU A 372 -25.14 17.56 -1.14
C LEU A 372 -25.67 18.29 -2.38
N GLU A 373 -26.16 19.51 -2.20
CA GLU A 373 -26.64 20.39 -3.28
C GLU A 373 -25.46 21.13 -3.92
N VAL A 374 -25.30 20.98 -5.23
CA VAL A 374 -24.35 21.73 -6.06
C VAL A 374 -25.11 22.79 -6.85
N ASN A 375 -24.57 24.00 -6.91
CA ASN A 375 -25.03 25.09 -7.76
C ASN A 375 -24.02 25.36 -8.88
N ASN A 376 -24.32 24.83 -10.07
CA ASN A 376 -23.50 25.01 -11.26
C ASN A 376 -24.18 25.97 -12.25
N VAL A 377 -23.73 27.23 -12.29
CA VAL A 377 -24.23 28.28 -13.21
C VAL A 377 -25.77 28.39 -13.18
N GLY A 378 -26.37 28.37 -11.99
CA GLY A 378 -27.81 28.50 -11.78
C GLY A 378 -28.62 27.21 -11.91
N ILE A 379 -27.98 26.08 -12.22
CA ILE A 379 -28.57 24.74 -12.13
C ILE A 379 -28.23 24.16 -10.76
N LYS A 380 -29.26 23.83 -9.98
CA LYS A 380 -29.14 23.11 -8.72
C LYS A 380 -29.40 21.62 -8.93
N TYR A 381 -28.52 20.77 -8.42
CA TYR A 381 -28.71 19.32 -8.41
C TYR A 381 -28.04 18.72 -7.16
N ASN A 382 -28.44 17.50 -6.80
CA ASN A 382 -27.78 16.76 -5.73
C ASN A 382 -26.63 15.94 -6.30
N ALA A 383 -25.40 16.23 -5.87
CA ALA A 383 -24.27 15.36 -6.14
C ALA A 383 -24.25 14.21 -5.14
N LEU A 384 -23.85 13.03 -5.61
CA LEU A 384 -23.77 11.80 -4.83
C LEU A 384 -22.31 11.38 -4.68
N SER A 385 -21.92 10.98 -3.48
CA SER A 385 -20.62 10.34 -3.28
C SER A 385 -20.65 8.90 -3.80
N PRO A 386 -19.48 8.28 -3.99
CA PRO A 386 -19.39 6.82 -4.05
C PRO A 386 -20.02 6.16 -2.83
N VAL A 387 -20.46 4.90 -2.99
CA VAL A 387 -20.94 4.06 -1.90
C VAL A 387 -19.79 3.68 -0.98
N PHE A 388 -20.05 3.69 0.32
CA PHE A 388 -19.21 3.04 1.31
C PHE A 388 -20.05 2.10 2.16
N THR A 389 -19.39 1.16 2.84
CA THR A 389 -20.07 0.10 3.57
C THR A 389 -19.76 0.12 5.07
N ILE A 390 -20.71 -0.38 5.84
CA ILE A 390 -20.50 -0.83 7.22
C ILE A 390 -20.90 -2.30 7.27
N GLU A 391 -19.96 -3.16 7.66
CA GLU A 391 -20.17 -4.60 7.69
C GLU A 391 -20.61 -5.05 9.08
N ALA A 392 -21.84 -5.55 9.16
CA ALA A 392 -22.33 -6.25 10.33
C ALA A 392 -21.98 -7.73 10.23
N VAL A 393 -21.28 -8.25 11.24
CA VAL A 393 -20.90 -9.68 11.33
C VAL A 393 -21.22 -10.25 12.70
N ASP A 394 -21.50 -11.55 12.76
CA ASP A 394 -21.62 -12.26 14.02
C ASP A 394 -20.25 -12.54 14.63
N HIS A 395 -20.18 -12.58 15.96
CA HIS A 395 -19.02 -13.09 16.66
C HIS A 395 -18.73 -14.54 16.24
N PHE A 396 -17.44 -14.85 16.04
CA PHE A 396 -16.96 -16.23 15.94
C PHE A 396 -16.52 -16.64 17.34
N THR A 397 -17.35 -17.47 17.98
CA THR A 397 -17.13 -17.83 19.38
C THR A 397 -15.89 -18.71 19.53
N ALA A 398 -15.28 -18.70 20.71
CA ALA A 398 -14.12 -19.54 20.99
C ALA A 398 -14.44 -21.05 20.78
N ALA A 399 -15.64 -21.49 21.15
CA ALA A 399 -16.06 -22.88 20.96
C ALA A 399 -16.21 -23.26 19.48
N GLU A 400 -16.87 -22.43 18.67
CA GLU A 400 -16.96 -22.68 17.22
C GLU A 400 -15.58 -22.72 16.57
N CYS A 401 -14.66 -21.85 17.02
CA CYS A 401 -13.27 -21.85 16.57
C CYS A 401 -12.54 -23.14 16.96
N GLU A 402 -12.66 -23.59 18.21
CA GLU A 402 -12.03 -24.82 18.69
C GLU A 402 -12.53 -26.05 17.92
N ASP A 403 -13.83 -26.14 17.67
CA ASP A 403 -14.44 -27.22 16.88
C ASP A 403 -13.91 -27.22 15.44
N THR A 404 -13.90 -26.06 14.77
CA THR A 404 -13.36 -25.90 13.41
C THR A 404 -11.88 -26.31 13.34
N VAL A 405 -11.06 -25.82 14.27
CA VAL A 405 -9.62 -26.09 14.29
C VAL A 405 -9.34 -27.56 14.64
N GLY A 406 -10.13 -28.16 15.53
CA GLY A 406 -10.05 -29.57 15.88
C GLY A 406 -10.22 -30.46 14.64
N ILE A 407 -11.24 -30.19 13.82
CA ILE A 407 -11.49 -30.93 12.57
C ILE A 407 -10.30 -30.83 11.61
N LEU A 408 -9.70 -29.65 11.47
CA LEU A 408 -8.54 -29.44 10.61
C LEU A 408 -7.28 -30.14 11.16
N LYS A 409 -7.07 -30.13 12.48
CA LYS A 409 -5.95 -30.84 13.13
C LYS A 409 -6.06 -32.35 12.99
N ASP A 410 -7.26 -32.89 13.15
CA ASP A 410 -7.52 -34.32 12.96
C ASP A 410 -7.28 -34.72 11.50
N ALA A 411 -7.73 -33.91 10.55
CA ALA A 411 -7.50 -34.13 9.12
C ALA A 411 -6.00 -34.06 8.76
N LYS A 412 -5.26 -33.07 9.27
CA LYS A 412 -3.80 -32.97 9.10
C LYS A 412 -3.08 -34.18 9.69
N THR A 413 -3.48 -34.64 10.87
CA THR A 413 -2.90 -35.82 11.53
C THR A 413 -3.14 -37.08 10.69
N SER A 414 -4.38 -37.30 10.26
CA SER A 414 -4.78 -38.42 9.39
C SER A 414 -3.99 -38.44 8.07
N PHE A 415 -3.73 -37.27 7.47
CA PHE A 415 -2.90 -37.16 6.28
C PHE A 415 -1.49 -37.73 6.51
N TYR A 416 -0.79 -37.25 7.54
CA TYR A 416 0.58 -37.67 7.81
C TYR A 416 0.69 -39.12 8.28
N GLU A 417 -0.34 -39.68 8.94
CA GLU A 417 -0.40 -41.11 9.24
C GLU A 417 -0.51 -41.96 7.98
N LYS A 418 -1.39 -41.56 7.03
CA LYS A 418 -1.56 -42.26 5.76
C LYS A 418 -0.34 -42.15 4.86
N LEU A 419 0.32 -40.98 4.85
CA LEU A 419 1.56 -40.71 4.12
C LEU A 419 2.69 -41.72 4.43
N GLN A 420 2.66 -42.37 5.60
CA GLN A 420 3.62 -43.43 5.95
C GLN A 420 3.44 -44.72 5.14
N THR A 421 2.29 -44.90 4.50
CA THR A 421 1.87 -46.18 3.89
C THR A 421 1.34 -46.06 2.47
N THR A 422 1.00 -44.86 2.01
CA THR A 422 0.41 -44.62 0.69
C THR A 422 1.11 -43.48 -0.04
N ASP A 423 0.82 -43.36 -1.33
CA ASP A 423 1.20 -42.18 -2.11
C ASP A 423 0.59 -40.91 -1.48
N PRO A 424 1.32 -39.78 -1.49
CA PRO A 424 0.83 -38.52 -0.95
C PRO A 424 -0.53 -38.04 -1.52
N LEU A 425 -0.82 -38.24 -2.82
CA LEU A 425 -2.10 -37.82 -3.41
C LEU A 425 -3.24 -38.74 -2.96
N ILE A 426 -2.95 -40.04 -2.80
CA ILE A 426 -3.91 -41.00 -2.23
C ILE A 426 -4.23 -40.65 -0.77
N ALA A 427 -3.20 -40.31 0.02
CA ALA A 427 -3.39 -39.88 1.41
C ALA A 427 -4.29 -38.64 1.51
N ARG A 428 -4.06 -37.66 0.63
CA ARG A 428 -4.89 -36.44 0.51
C ARG A 428 -6.34 -36.80 0.20
N ASP A 429 -6.59 -37.60 -0.83
CA ASP A 429 -7.94 -37.96 -1.27
C ASP A 429 -8.71 -38.75 -0.20
N GLU A 430 -8.05 -39.63 0.55
CA GLU A 430 -8.66 -40.35 1.68
C GLU A 430 -9.05 -39.41 2.84
N VAL A 431 -8.26 -38.36 3.10
CA VAL A 431 -8.59 -37.33 4.10
C VAL A 431 -9.78 -36.49 3.66
N VAL A 432 -9.83 -36.08 2.38
CA VAL A 432 -10.99 -35.37 1.82
C VAL A 432 -12.27 -36.20 1.96
N ASN A 433 -12.21 -37.49 1.63
CA ASN A 433 -13.34 -38.40 1.81
C ASN A 433 -13.79 -38.53 3.28
N THR A 434 -12.87 -38.35 4.23
CA THR A 434 -13.18 -38.33 5.67
C THR A 434 -13.87 -37.03 6.07
N LEU A 435 -13.36 -35.89 5.61
CA LEU A 435 -13.97 -34.57 5.83
C LEU A 435 -15.39 -34.50 5.25
N ALA A 436 -15.62 -35.14 4.10
CA ALA A 436 -16.95 -35.26 3.48
C ALA A 436 -18.02 -35.92 4.36
N GLN A 437 -17.61 -36.75 5.33
CA GLN A 437 -18.54 -37.42 6.27
C GLN A 437 -18.79 -36.59 7.53
N ASN A 438 -18.06 -35.49 7.74
CA ASN A 438 -18.22 -34.64 8.91
C ASN A 438 -19.43 -33.70 8.73
N THR A 439 -20.41 -33.77 9.63
CA THR A 439 -21.64 -32.97 9.55
C THR A 439 -21.44 -31.46 9.71
N ALA A 440 -20.28 -31.02 10.19
CA ALA A 440 -19.93 -29.60 10.26
C ALA A 440 -19.39 -29.05 8.94
N VAL A 441 -19.00 -29.91 8.00
CA VAL A 441 -18.47 -29.54 6.68
C VAL A 441 -19.62 -29.51 5.66
N THR A 442 -19.72 -28.40 4.93
CA THR A 442 -20.75 -28.18 3.91
C THR A 442 -20.21 -28.38 2.50
N GLU A 443 -19.03 -27.82 2.23
CA GLU A 443 -18.31 -27.99 0.96
C GLU A 443 -16.85 -28.34 1.27
N TYR A 444 -16.20 -29.05 0.36
CA TYR A 444 -14.81 -29.48 0.50
C TYR A 444 -14.21 -29.76 -0.87
N GLY A 445 -12.89 -29.75 -0.95
CA GLY A 445 -12.17 -30.14 -2.16
C GLY A 445 -10.67 -30.10 -1.96
N THR A 446 -9.93 -30.26 -3.06
CA THR A 446 -8.47 -30.18 -3.09
C THR A 446 -8.01 -28.93 -3.85
N ALA A 447 -6.74 -28.58 -3.68
CA ALA A 447 -6.03 -27.77 -4.66
C ALA A 447 -6.09 -28.48 -6.03
N SER A 448 -6.33 -27.74 -7.11
CA SER A 448 -6.26 -28.30 -8.46
C SER A 448 -4.81 -28.68 -8.74
N ASP A 449 -4.54 -29.96 -9.03
CA ASP A 449 -3.19 -30.46 -9.31
C ASP A 449 -2.16 -30.09 -8.23
N GLY A 450 -2.56 -30.10 -6.95
CA GLY A 450 -1.73 -29.65 -5.83
C GLY A 450 -2.01 -30.37 -4.49
N TRP A 451 -1.33 -30.00 -3.41
CA TRP A 451 -1.40 -30.74 -2.13
C TRP A 451 -2.48 -30.26 -1.17
N GLY A 452 -2.92 -29.00 -1.29
CA GLY A 452 -3.84 -28.42 -0.35
C GLY A 452 -5.21 -29.11 -0.29
N ILE A 453 -5.82 -29.08 0.88
CA ILE A 453 -7.23 -29.43 1.10
C ILE A 453 -7.95 -28.18 1.56
N TRP A 454 -9.19 -27.98 1.13
CA TRP A 454 -10.03 -26.89 1.61
C TRP A 454 -11.41 -27.38 2.02
N VAL A 455 -12.04 -26.63 2.92
CA VAL A 455 -13.40 -26.89 3.42
C VAL A 455 -14.14 -25.57 3.62
N ARG A 456 -15.48 -25.62 3.47
CA ARG A 456 -16.40 -24.61 4.01
C ARG A 456 -17.25 -25.25 5.09
N PHE A 457 -17.23 -24.67 6.28
CA PHE A 457 -18.03 -25.14 7.41
C PHE A 457 -19.47 -24.61 7.32
N ASN A 458 -20.38 -25.26 8.05
CA ASN A 458 -21.81 -24.89 8.15
C ASN A 458 -22.06 -23.47 8.67
N ASN A 459 -21.08 -22.91 9.40
CA ASN A 459 -21.09 -21.55 9.92
C ASN A 459 -20.50 -20.52 8.94
N GLY A 460 -20.20 -20.93 7.69
CA GLY A 460 -19.67 -20.09 6.62
C GLY A 460 -18.14 -19.89 6.65
N ILE A 461 -17.43 -20.43 7.64
CA ILE A 461 -15.98 -20.26 7.75
C ILE A 461 -15.27 -21.11 6.69
N LEU A 462 -14.23 -20.53 6.07
CA LEU A 462 -13.34 -21.24 5.16
C LEU A 462 -12.15 -21.82 5.93
N GLY A 463 -11.93 -23.13 5.78
CA GLY A 463 -10.79 -23.84 6.31
C GLY A 463 -9.87 -24.33 5.20
N ALA A 464 -8.57 -24.43 5.50
CA ALA A 464 -7.59 -24.97 4.57
C ALA A 464 -6.48 -25.74 5.29
N LEU A 465 -5.91 -26.74 4.61
CA LEU A 465 -4.72 -27.46 5.04
C LEU A 465 -3.60 -27.20 4.06
N ASN A 466 -2.50 -26.64 4.56
CA ASN A 466 -1.23 -26.63 3.88
C ASN A 466 -0.54 -28.00 4.09
N LEU A 467 -0.51 -28.82 3.05
CA LEU A 467 0.03 -30.19 3.09
C LEU A 467 1.27 -30.36 2.19
N ASN A 468 1.94 -29.25 1.92
CA ASN A 468 3.07 -29.22 1.02
C ASN A 468 4.24 -30.09 1.51
N PRO A 469 4.96 -30.76 0.60
CA PRO A 469 6.13 -31.55 0.95
C PRO A 469 7.29 -30.66 1.45
N PRO A 470 8.13 -31.16 2.37
CA PRO A 470 9.33 -30.44 2.82
C PRO A 470 10.26 -30.06 1.65
N GLY A 471 10.93 -28.91 1.78
CA GLY A 471 11.90 -28.43 0.78
C GLY A 471 11.30 -27.59 -0.35
N PHE A 472 9.99 -27.41 -0.37
CA PHE A 472 9.30 -26.53 -1.29
C PHE A 472 8.66 -25.34 -0.57
N ARG A 473 8.39 -24.26 -1.30
CA ARG A 473 7.43 -23.22 -0.85
C ARG A 473 5.97 -23.70 -0.99
N GLY A 474 5.80 -24.86 -1.60
CA GLY A 474 4.59 -25.64 -1.88
C GLY A 474 4.84 -26.71 -2.96
N GLY A 475 4.17 -27.87 -3.01
CA GLY A 475 4.60 -29.01 -3.88
C GLY A 475 3.86 -29.27 -5.20
N GLY A 476 4.52 -29.84 -6.23
CA GLY A 476 4.15 -30.02 -7.67
C GLY A 476 2.72 -30.43 -8.11
N ASP A 477 2.31 -30.39 -9.39
CA ASP A 477 3.03 -30.38 -10.68
C ASP A 477 2.67 -29.15 -11.58
N GLY A 478 3.58 -28.82 -12.52
CA GLY A 478 3.70 -27.54 -13.22
C GLY A 478 2.62 -27.12 -14.24
N ALA A 479 2.32 -25.83 -14.27
CA ALA A 479 1.50 -25.12 -15.26
C ALA A 479 2.34 -24.40 -16.35
N SER A 480 1.94 -24.53 -17.62
CA SER A 480 2.71 -24.05 -18.79
C SER A 480 2.49 -22.55 -19.16
N GLY A 481 3.60 -21.82 -19.38
CA GLY A 481 3.80 -20.61 -20.25
C GLY A 481 2.92 -19.36 -20.01
N LEU A 482 3.11 -18.18 -20.63
CA LEU A 482 4.30 -17.38 -20.99
C LEU A 482 3.97 -15.92 -20.58
N GLY A 483 4.79 -15.29 -19.74
CA GLY A 483 4.70 -13.86 -19.40
C GLY A 483 5.33 -12.96 -20.47
N GLN A 484 4.52 -12.14 -21.15
CA GLN A 484 5.05 -11.07 -22.02
C GLN A 484 5.57 -9.89 -21.18
N SER A 485 6.87 -9.63 -21.32
CA SER A 485 7.48 -8.36 -20.94
C SER A 485 7.00 -7.25 -21.88
N ILE A 486 6.48 -6.15 -21.32
CA ILE A 486 6.17 -4.93 -22.09
C ILE A 486 7.50 -4.19 -22.36
N GLY A 487 7.88 -4.11 -23.63
CA GLY A 487 9.16 -3.54 -24.07
C GLY A 487 9.33 -2.01 -23.91
N THR A 488 10.46 -1.66 -23.29
CA THR A 488 11.41 -0.54 -23.49
C THR A 488 10.98 0.96 -23.53
N ALA A 489 11.76 1.74 -22.77
CA ALA A 489 11.94 3.20 -22.73
C ALA A 489 10.85 4.06 -22.06
N ALA A 490 10.14 3.51 -21.08
CA ALA A 490 9.44 4.35 -20.11
C ALA A 490 10.44 4.95 -19.10
N PRO A 491 10.27 6.21 -18.67
CA PRO A 491 11.12 6.81 -17.63
C PRO A 491 11.08 5.97 -16.36
N GLU A 492 12.20 5.86 -15.66
CA GLU A 492 12.30 5.12 -14.39
C GLU A 492 11.15 5.51 -13.44
N LEU A 493 10.47 4.50 -12.92
CA LEU A 493 9.37 4.68 -11.97
C LEU A 493 9.91 4.38 -10.58
N ASN A 494 9.71 5.28 -9.62
CA ASN A 494 10.17 5.06 -8.25
C ASN A 494 9.03 4.63 -7.34
N VAL A 495 9.35 3.76 -6.37
CA VAL A 495 8.47 3.48 -5.24
C VAL A 495 8.14 4.77 -4.49
N GLY A 496 6.88 4.92 -4.11
CA GLY A 496 6.34 6.10 -3.44
C GLY A 496 6.46 6.07 -1.92
N SER A 497 7.24 5.15 -1.34
CA SER A 497 7.54 5.09 0.09
C SER A 497 8.87 4.37 0.31
N LYS A 498 9.58 4.71 1.38
CA LYS A 498 10.82 4.06 1.81
C LYS A 498 10.65 3.14 3.02
N ASP A 499 9.41 2.97 3.47
CA ASP A 499 9.08 1.85 4.35
C ASP A 499 9.19 0.54 3.55
N ALA A 500 9.91 -0.42 4.12
CA ALA A 500 10.00 -1.78 3.62
C ALA A 500 9.44 -2.76 4.66
N VAL A 501 8.57 -3.68 4.24
CA VAL A 501 7.97 -4.69 5.11
C VAL A 501 8.32 -6.07 4.59
N ILE A 502 9.10 -6.81 5.39
CA ILE A 502 9.57 -8.17 5.09
C ILE A 502 8.88 -9.11 6.07
N LEU A 503 8.05 -10.01 5.56
CA LEU A 503 7.22 -10.94 6.31
C LEU A 503 7.68 -12.37 6.03
N ALA A 504 8.18 -13.04 7.07
CA ALA A 504 8.77 -14.37 6.99
C ALA A 504 8.06 -15.34 7.95
N PRO A 505 6.77 -15.65 7.71
CA PRO A 505 5.94 -16.44 8.63
C PRO A 505 6.44 -17.87 8.89
N PHE A 506 7.28 -18.43 8.02
CA PHE A 506 7.81 -19.79 8.15
C PHE A 506 9.35 -19.81 8.24
N ALA A 507 9.97 -18.74 8.73
CA ALA A 507 11.43 -18.63 8.82
C ALA A 507 12.11 -19.76 9.60
N LYS A 508 11.46 -20.32 10.62
CA LYS A 508 11.98 -21.50 11.32
C LYS A 508 11.96 -22.77 10.47
N GLU A 509 10.99 -22.91 9.58
CA GLU A 509 10.84 -24.08 8.71
C GLU A 509 11.77 -24.01 7.51
N PHE A 510 11.96 -22.81 6.94
CA PHE A 510 12.85 -22.60 5.80
C PHE A 510 14.33 -22.50 6.19
N GLU A 511 14.63 -22.22 7.46
CA GLU A 511 16.00 -22.12 7.98
C GLU A 511 16.89 -21.23 7.09
N GLU A 512 18.06 -21.73 6.64
CA GLU A 512 19.00 -20.99 5.80
C GLU A 512 18.47 -20.70 4.39
N LEU A 513 17.40 -21.39 3.98
CA LEU A 513 16.75 -21.16 2.70
C LEU A 513 15.69 -20.06 2.77
N ASP A 514 15.41 -19.42 3.92
CA ASP A 514 14.55 -18.24 3.95
C ASP A 514 15.28 -17.00 3.40
N GLU A 515 14.81 -16.45 2.29
CA GLU A 515 15.36 -15.26 1.67
C GLU A 515 15.03 -13.94 2.40
N ALA A 516 14.15 -13.95 3.39
CA ALA A 516 13.76 -12.73 4.09
C ALA A 516 14.93 -12.07 4.84
N ASP A 517 15.80 -12.86 5.46
CA ASP A 517 17.00 -12.36 6.15
C ASP A 517 17.95 -11.61 5.20
N PRO A 518 18.44 -12.22 4.10
CA PRO A 518 19.31 -11.53 3.17
C PRO A 518 18.63 -10.35 2.48
N ILE A 519 17.32 -10.43 2.16
CA ILE A 519 16.58 -9.29 1.61
C ILE A 519 16.55 -8.13 2.61
N ALA A 520 16.16 -8.40 3.87
CA ALA A 520 16.10 -7.38 4.91
C ALA A 520 17.47 -6.75 5.18
N THR A 521 18.53 -7.56 5.17
CA THR A 521 19.93 -7.10 5.33
C THR A 521 20.35 -6.22 4.16
N THR A 522 20.09 -6.65 2.92
CA THR A 522 20.38 -5.89 1.70
C THR A 522 19.75 -4.49 1.74
N LEU A 523 18.49 -4.38 2.17
CA LEU A 523 17.79 -3.10 2.27
C LEU A 523 18.28 -2.22 3.44
N LYS A 524 18.63 -2.83 4.58
CA LYS A 524 19.15 -2.10 5.76
C LYS A 524 20.56 -1.54 5.51
N ASP A 525 21.40 -2.31 4.83
CA ASP A 525 22.82 -2.01 4.66
C ASP A 525 23.11 -1.09 3.47
N ALA A 526 22.11 -0.85 2.61
CA ALA A 526 22.23 0.00 1.43
C ALA A 526 22.77 1.41 1.73
N GLY A 527 22.48 1.96 2.93
CA GLY A 527 22.84 3.32 3.31
C GLY A 527 22.03 4.36 2.54
N CYS A 528 22.32 4.53 1.24
CA CYS A 528 21.58 5.37 0.30
C CYS A 528 21.29 4.58 -0.99
N PRO A 529 20.01 4.34 -1.34
CA PRO A 529 18.79 4.80 -0.66
C PRO A 529 18.62 4.24 0.76
N TYR A 530 18.02 5.04 1.63
CA TYR A 530 17.65 4.61 2.97
C TYR A 530 16.28 3.91 2.94
N PHE A 531 16.17 2.78 3.65
CA PHE A 531 14.90 2.11 3.92
C PHE A 531 14.62 2.01 5.41
N ASN A 532 13.37 2.22 5.78
CA ASN A 532 12.86 1.87 7.10
C ASN A 532 12.34 0.43 7.05
N VAL A 533 13.21 -0.53 7.38
CA VAL A 533 12.95 -1.96 7.20
C VAL A 533 12.31 -2.58 8.44
N GLY A 534 11.02 -2.91 8.35
CA GLY A 534 10.35 -3.83 9.27
C GLY A 534 10.55 -5.26 8.82
N HIS A 535 11.22 -6.08 9.64
CA HIS A 535 11.44 -7.50 9.38
C HIS A 535 10.78 -8.33 10.49
N TYR A 536 9.79 -9.15 10.12
CA TYR A 536 8.97 -9.90 11.05
C TYR A 536 9.00 -11.39 10.71
N LYS A 537 9.41 -12.22 11.66
CA LYS A 537 9.57 -13.66 11.47
C LYS A 537 8.57 -14.47 12.28
N ASN A 538 8.15 -15.62 11.75
CA ASN A 538 7.25 -16.56 12.41
C ASN A 538 6.00 -15.82 12.93
N GLU A 539 5.63 -16.02 14.19
CA GLU A 539 4.49 -15.37 14.86
C GLU A 539 4.48 -13.83 14.77
N GLN A 540 5.64 -13.19 14.58
CA GLN A 540 5.71 -11.74 14.40
C GLN A 540 5.16 -11.28 13.04
N ALA A 541 5.16 -12.15 12.02
CA ALA A 541 4.52 -11.93 10.73
C ALA A 541 3.00 -12.15 10.85
N SER A 542 2.38 -11.41 11.79
CA SER A 542 0.97 -11.50 12.14
C SER A 542 0.08 -10.80 11.11
N MET A 543 -1.23 -11.07 11.13
CA MET A 543 -2.19 -10.41 10.25
C MET A 543 -2.20 -8.89 10.45
N TYR A 544 -1.96 -8.41 11.67
CA TYR A 544 -1.75 -6.97 11.92
C TYR A 544 -0.62 -6.38 11.05
N ARG A 545 0.49 -7.12 10.87
CA ARG A 545 1.57 -6.68 9.97
C ARG A 545 1.15 -6.73 8.49
N PHE A 546 0.36 -7.73 8.10
CA PHE A 546 -0.22 -7.79 6.75
C PHE A 546 -1.18 -6.61 6.48
N ARG A 547 -2.02 -6.18 7.43
CA ARG A 547 -2.87 -4.97 7.26
C ARG A 547 -2.04 -3.71 7.02
N GLY A 548 -0.89 -3.62 7.70
CA GLY A 548 0.01 -2.48 7.62
C GLY A 548 0.83 -2.36 6.33
N MET A 549 0.71 -3.28 5.36
CA MET A 549 1.54 -3.29 4.15
C MET A 549 1.28 -2.10 3.21
N THR A 550 0.09 -1.51 3.24
CA THR A 550 -0.30 -0.40 2.35
C THR A 550 0.52 0.86 2.53
N ARG A 551 1.36 0.97 3.59
CA ARG A 551 2.30 2.08 3.77
C ARG A 551 3.67 1.87 3.11
N ALA A 552 3.99 0.63 2.77
CA ALA A 552 5.33 0.22 2.36
C ALA A 552 5.51 0.37 0.85
N GLY A 553 6.64 0.93 0.43
CA GLY A 553 7.02 0.97 -0.98
C GLY A 553 7.67 -0.34 -1.43
N VAL A 554 8.20 -1.13 -0.49
CA VAL A 554 8.77 -2.45 -0.73
C VAL A 554 8.11 -3.45 0.21
N ILE A 555 7.56 -4.53 -0.35
CA ILE A 555 6.92 -5.60 0.41
C ILE A 555 7.51 -6.92 -0.07
N ALA A 556 7.97 -7.75 0.85
CA ALA A 556 8.42 -9.12 0.55
C ALA A 556 7.76 -10.10 1.53
N MET A 557 7.16 -11.16 1.00
CA MET A 557 6.51 -12.21 1.79
C MET A 557 7.17 -13.55 1.46
N THR A 558 7.88 -14.15 2.41
CA THR A 558 8.51 -15.48 2.24
C THR A 558 7.68 -16.50 2.99
N SER A 559 6.76 -17.17 2.28
CA SER A 559 5.72 -17.96 2.92
C SER A 559 5.40 -19.23 2.13
N HIS A 560 4.49 -20.03 2.66
CA HIS A 560 3.78 -21.02 1.87
C HIS A 560 2.62 -20.40 1.12
N GLY A 561 2.27 -21.02 -0.01
CA GLY A 561 1.10 -20.67 -0.79
C GLY A 561 0.53 -21.86 -1.55
N ASP A 562 -0.71 -21.69 -2.01
CA ASP A 562 -1.43 -22.64 -2.87
C ASP A 562 -2.59 -21.91 -3.56
N ALA A 563 -3.28 -22.59 -4.49
CA ALA A 563 -4.48 -22.12 -5.16
C ALA A 563 -5.66 -23.07 -4.85
N LEU A 564 -6.59 -22.62 -4.00
CA LEU A 564 -7.68 -23.45 -3.43
C LEU A 564 -9.07 -22.99 -3.88
N PHE A 565 -10.12 -23.69 -3.43
CA PHE A 565 -11.52 -23.29 -3.59
C PHE A 565 -12.06 -23.23 -5.03
N LYS A 566 -11.38 -23.82 -6.02
CA LYS A 566 -11.88 -23.85 -7.41
C LYS A 566 -13.30 -24.41 -7.54
N GLU A 567 -13.64 -25.43 -6.75
CA GLU A 567 -14.94 -26.10 -6.80
C GLU A 567 -15.95 -25.54 -5.78
N LEU A 568 -15.62 -24.41 -5.14
CA LEU A 568 -16.56 -23.71 -4.26
C LEU A 568 -17.77 -23.24 -5.06
N SER A 569 -18.98 -23.46 -4.53
CA SER A 569 -20.23 -23.12 -5.20
C SER A 569 -20.37 -21.63 -5.50
N ASP A 570 -21.03 -21.29 -6.61
CA ASP A 570 -21.29 -19.89 -7.00
C ASP A 570 -22.06 -19.12 -5.93
N THR A 571 -22.94 -19.79 -5.18
CA THR A 571 -23.65 -19.19 -4.05
C THR A 571 -22.69 -18.77 -2.94
N ALA A 572 -21.78 -19.65 -2.52
CA ALA A 572 -20.79 -19.32 -1.50
C ALA A 572 -19.82 -18.24 -2.00
N ARG A 573 -19.39 -18.29 -3.26
CA ARG A 573 -18.55 -17.25 -3.87
C ARG A 573 -19.23 -15.88 -3.84
N ALA A 574 -20.52 -15.81 -4.20
CA ALA A 574 -21.30 -14.59 -4.14
C ALA A 574 -21.44 -14.06 -2.70
N GLU A 575 -21.62 -14.94 -1.70
CA GLU A 575 -21.65 -14.56 -0.27
C GLU A 575 -20.33 -13.92 0.20
N PHE A 576 -19.19 -14.34 -0.36
CA PHE A 576 -17.88 -13.75 -0.07
C PHE A 576 -17.49 -12.59 -1.01
N GLY A 577 -18.34 -12.25 -1.99
CA GLY A 577 -18.06 -11.21 -2.98
C GLY A 577 -16.89 -11.55 -3.92
N TRP A 578 -16.73 -12.83 -4.28
CA TRP A 578 -15.71 -13.27 -5.23
C TRP A 578 -16.23 -13.14 -6.67
N GLU A 579 -15.43 -12.50 -7.53
CA GLU A 579 -15.83 -12.06 -8.88
C GLU A 579 -15.44 -13.06 -9.99
N HIS A 580 -14.69 -14.11 -9.69
CA HIS A 580 -14.28 -15.14 -10.66
C HIS A 580 -14.55 -16.57 -10.18
N GLY A 581 -14.76 -17.48 -11.14
CA GLY A 581 -15.01 -18.91 -10.92
C GLY A 581 -13.75 -19.75 -10.67
N GLY A 582 -12.56 -19.16 -10.81
CA GLY A 582 -11.28 -19.85 -10.58
C GLY A 582 -10.97 -20.17 -9.11
N SER A 583 -9.80 -20.75 -8.87
CA SER A 583 -9.21 -20.91 -7.55
C SER A 583 -8.86 -19.56 -6.90
N GLN A 584 -8.72 -19.50 -5.58
CA GLN A 584 -8.12 -18.36 -4.87
C GLN A 584 -6.70 -18.71 -4.47
N GLU A 585 -5.76 -17.85 -4.83
CA GLU A 585 -4.39 -17.93 -4.31
C GLU A 585 -4.41 -17.62 -2.81
N ILE A 586 -3.59 -18.31 -2.03
CA ILE A 586 -3.47 -18.13 -0.58
C ILE A 586 -2.02 -17.84 -0.22
N ILE A 587 -1.81 -16.91 0.70
CA ILE A 587 -0.52 -16.70 1.37
C ILE A 587 -0.71 -16.96 2.86
N TRP A 588 0.04 -17.89 3.40
CA TRP A 588 -0.03 -18.21 4.82
C TRP A 588 0.65 -17.13 5.66
N THR A 589 0.06 -16.84 6.82
CA THR A 589 0.63 -15.91 7.81
C THR A 589 1.31 -16.69 8.93
N GLY A 590 2.07 -15.98 9.77
CA GLY A 590 2.73 -16.59 10.92
C GLY A 590 1.86 -16.57 12.17
N GLU A 591 0.68 -15.94 12.10
CA GLU A 591 -0.17 -15.75 13.26
C GLU A 591 -0.78 -17.09 13.69
N PRO A 592 -0.51 -17.55 14.93
CA PRO A 592 -1.06 -18.80 15.41
C PRO A 592 -2.56 -18.68 15.65
N VAL A 593 -3.28 -19.74 15.32
CA VAL A 593 -4.71 -19.86 15.63
C VAL A 593 -4.88 -20.03 17.12
N ASN A 594 -5.49 -19.04 17.77
CA ASN A 594 -5.79 -19.06 19.19
C ASN A 594 -7.22 -18.57 19.42
N CYS A 595 -8.13 -19.51 19.60
CA CYS A 595 -9.56 -19.26 19.76
C CYS A 595 -9.90 -18.45 21.03
N GLY A 596 -9.08 -18.57 22.09
CA GLY A 596 -9.25 -17.79 23.32
C GLY A 596 -8.87 -16.31 23.18
N LYS A 597 -8.24 -15.91 22.06
CA LYS A 597 -7.86 -14.52 21.78
C LYS A 597 -8.88 -13.75 20.94
N LEU A 598 -9.95 -14.39 20.46
CA LEU A 598 -11.02 -13.72 19.70
C LEU A 598 -11.84 -12.82 20.64
N LEU A 599 -11.97 -11.53 20.32
CA LEU A 599 -12.71 -10.59 21.17
C LEU A 599 -14.20 -10.94 21.20
N GLN A 600 -14.73 -11.19 22.40
CA GLN A 600 -16.15 -11.50 22.61
C GLN A 600 -16.97 -10.28 23.05
N ALA A 601 -16.32 -9.14 23.27
CA ALA A 601 -16.95 -7.88 23.66
C ALA A 601 -16.09 -6.68 23.24
N THR A 602 -16.73 -5.53 23.00
CA THR A 602 -16.05 -4.27 22.72
C THR A 602 -15.16 -3.87 23.89
N THR A 603 -13.91 -3.58 23.61
CA THR A 603 -12.91 -3.11 24.59
C THR A 603 -12.40 -1.73 24.17
N THR A 604 -12.09 -0.85 25.13
CA THR A 604 -11.49 0.45 24.85
C THR A 604 -9.98 0.35 24.68
N CYS A 605 -9.38 1.30 23.96
CA CYS A 605 -7.94 1.35 23.72
C CYS A 605 -7.39 2.79 23.79
N SER A 606 -6.06 2.93 23.84
CA SER A 606 -5.40 4.22 24.12
C SER A 606 -4.55 4.78 22.98
N GLY A 607 -4.48 4.14 21.80
CA GLY A 607 -3.71 4.66 20.66
C GLY A 607 -4.13 4.11 19.29
N ALA A 608 -4.27 4.97 18.29
CA ALA A 608 -4.69 4.57 16.94
C ALA A 608 -3.72 3.57 16.34
N GLY A 609 -4.28 2.54 15.69
CA GLY A 609 -3.51 1.53 14.99
C GLY A 609 -2.63 0.70 15.92
N THR A 610 -2.75 0.81 17.25
CA THR A 610 -2.09 -0.14 18.16
C THR A 610 -2.87 -1.44 18.17
N GLU A 611 -2.14 -2.55 18.25
CA GLU A 611 -2.72 -3.86 18.48
C GLU A 611 -3.44 -3.87 19.83
N CYS A 612 -4.71 -4.23 19.82
CA CYS A 612 -5.50 -4.40 21.02
C CYS A 612 -5.04 -5.65 21.77
N GLY A 613 -5.01 -5.57 23.11
CA GLY A 613 -4.57 -6.67 23.97
C GLY A 613 -5.13 -8.02 23.51
N ASN A 614 -4.26 -9.03 23.48
CA ASN A 614 -4.43 -10.37 22.90
C ASN A 614 -4.29 -10.51 21.37
N GLY A 615 -4.02 -9.46 20.61
CA GLY A 615 -3.57 -9.55 19.21
C GLY A 615 -4.65 -9.87 18.17
N ALA A 616 -5.93 -9.84 18.55
CA ALA A 616 -7.03 -10.02 17.60
C ALA A 616 -7.60 -8.69 17.06
N GLY A 617 -7.40 -7.58 17.76
CA GLY A 617 -8.00 -6.30 17.41
C GLY A 617 -7.02 -5.21 16.98
N GLU A 618 -7.50 -4.27 16.18
CA GLU A 618 -6.84 -2.99 15.92
C GLU A 618 -7.59 -1.89 16.66
N CYS A 619 -6.84 -1.01 17.33
CA CYS A 619 -7.42 0.14 17.98
C CYS A 619 -7.83 1.16 16.93
N VAL A 620 -9.13 1.39 16.82
CA VAL A 620 -9.71 2.41 15.95
C VAL A 620 -10.01 3.63 16.82
N ILE A 621 -9.28 4.72 16.56
CA ILE A 621 -9.59 6.02 17.16
C ILE A 621 -10.80 6.62 16.46
N GLY A 622 -11.71 7.14 17.27
CA GLY A 622 -12.88 7.90 16.88
C GLY A 622 -13.44 8.54 18.16
N SER A 623 -14.72 8.89 18.18
CA SER A 623 -15.32 9.50 19.39
C SER A 623 -15.32 8.62 20.64
N GLN A 624 -15.09 7.31 20.48
CA GLN A 624 -14.76 6.36 21.54
C GLN A 624 -13.67 5.46 21.00
N ASN A 625 -12.46 5.54 21.56
CA ASN A 625 -11.36 4.67 21.17
C ASN A 625 -11.75 3.21 21.45
N GLN A 626 -11.88 2.40 20.39
CA GLN A 626 -12.41 1.05 20.50
C GLN A 626 -11.55 0.04 19.74
N CYS A 627 -11.45 -1.14 20.32
CA CYS A 627 -10.82 -2.29 19.71
C CYS A 627 -11.79 -2.97 18.75
N VAL A 628 -11.38 -3.09 17.49
CA VAL A 628 -12.13 -3.80 16.45
C VAL A 628 -11.39 -5.07 16.08
N ASP A 629 -12.05 -6.21 16.26
CA ASP A 629 -11.52 -7.51 15.84
C ASP A 629 -11.76 -7.73 14.34
N PHE A 630 -10.87 -7.16 13.53
CA PHE A 630 -10.89 -7.34 12.08
C PHE A 630 -10.75 -8.81 11.68
N LYS A 631 -10.06 -9.63 12.48
CA LYS A 631 -9.84 -11.06 12.17
C LYS A 631 -11.16 -11.84 12.12
N GLN A 632 -12.04 -11.66 13.09
CA GLN A 632 -13.35 -12.33 13.07
C GLN A 632 -14.17 -11.91 11.85
N ALA A 633 -14.15 -10.62 11.51
CA ALA A 633 -14.86 -10.15 10.34
C ALA A 633 -14.25 -10.68 9.03
N ASP A 634 -12.92 -10.71 8.93
CA ASP A 634 -12.21 -11.25 7.78
C ASP A 634 -12.50 -12.76 7.60
N LEU A 635 -12.62 -13.52 8.70
CA LEU A 635 -13.07 -14.93 8.65
C LEU A 635 -14.51 -15.05 8.15
N ARG A 636 -15.43 -14.25 8.72
CA ARG A 636 -16.86 -14.27 8.35
C ARG A 636 -17.12 -13.80 6.91
N ARG A 637 -16.20 -13.02 6.33
CA ARG A 637 -16.28 -12.47 4.97
C ARG A 637 -15.43 -13.23 3.94
N GLY A 638 -14.83 -14.36 4.31
CA GLY A 638 -14.01 -15.14 3.38
C GLY A 638 -12.82 -14.34 2.83
N ARG A 639 -12.24 -13.47 3.67
CA ARG A 639 -11.00 -12.73 3.38
C ARG A 639 -9.78 -13.48 3.87
N ILE A 640 -9.94 -14.25 4.93
CA ILE A 640 -8.91 -15.16 5.43
C ILE A 640 -9.48 -16.56 5.60
N VAL A 641 -8.59 -17.53 5.53
CA VAL A 641 -8.87 -18.94 5.82
C VAL A 641 -8.26 -19.31 7.17
N ILE A 642 -8.92 -20.22 7.89
CA ILE A 642 -8.37 -20.79 9.12
C ILE A 642 -7.69 -22.13 8.81
N GLY A 643 -6.42 -22.26 9.21
CA GLY A 643 -5.70 -23.51 9.19
C GLY A 643 -5.72 -24.22 10.55
N PRO A 644 -5.06 -25.39 10.66
CA PRO A 644 -4.90 -26.08 11.93
C PRO A 644 -3.96 -25.33 12.89
N ASP A 645 -3.02 -24.56 12.34
CA ASP A 645 -1.95 -23.91 13.10
C ASP A 645 -1.94 -22.39 12.90
N THR A 646 -2.14 -21.91 11.68
CA THR A 646 -2.09 -20.48 11.32
C THR A 646 -3.25 -20.05 10.42
N TYR A 647 -3.37 -18.74 10.15
CA TYR A 647 -4.30 -18.18 9.18
C TYR A 647 -3.65 -17.96 7.81
N GLY A 648 -4.43 -18.03 6.74
CA GLY A 648 -3.99 -17.62 5.39
C GLY A 648 -4.82 -16.45 4.86
N ILE A 649 -4.18 -15.50 4.18
CA ILE A 649 -4.88 -14.39 3.52
C ILE A 649 -5.31 -14.77 2.10
N LEU A 650 -6.42 -14.20 1.64
CA LEU A 650 -6.94 -14.29 0.28
C LEU A 650 -6.85 -12.93 -0.43
N PRO A 651 -7.00 -12.84 -1.76
CA PRO A 651 -7.01 -11.57 -2.49
C PRO A 651 -8.01 -10.54 -1.93
N SER A 652 -9.20 -10.99 -1.51
CA SER A 652 -10.24 -10.15 -0.90
C SER A 652 -9.79 -9.46 0.41
N TYR A 653 -8.82 -10.02 1.14
CA TYR A 653 -8.18 -9.36 2.28
C TYR A 653 -7.41 -8.13 1.85
N VAL A 654 -6.59 -8.28 0.80
CA VAL A 654 -5.80 -7.17 0.25
C VAL A 654 -6.75 -6.09 -0.26
N LYS A 655 -7.74 -6.46 -1.08
CA LYS A 655 -8.76 -5.53 -1.62
C LYS A 655 -9.41 -4.71 -0.52
N PHE A 656 -9.90 -5.35 0.56
CA PHE A 656 -10.57 -4.67 1.67
C PHE A 656 -9.65 -3.73 2.46
N HIS A 657 -8.47 -4.21 2.86
CA HIS A 657 -7.55 -3.44 3.71
C HIS A 657 -6.80 -2.33 2.94
N SER A 658 -6.86 -2.31 1.61
CA SER A 658 -6.34 -1.21 0.78
C SER A 658 -7.40 -0.23 0.24
N THR A 659 -8.69 -0.44 0.52
CA THR A 659 -9.76 0.47 0.07
C THR A 659 -9.53 1.91 0.53
N THR A 660 -9.03 2.11 1.75
CA THR A 660 -8.84 3.45 2.32
C THR A 660 -7.45 4.04 2.09
N LYS A 661 -6.45 3.19 1.77
CA LYS A 661 -5.04 3.55 1.55
C LYS A 661 -4.44 2.66 0.47
N LYS A 662 -4.11 3.26 -0.67
CA LYS A 662 -3.46 2.55 -1.79
C LYS A 662 -2.01 2.26 -1.46
N PHE A 663 -1.48 1.19 -2.05
CA PHE A 663 -0.05 0.93 -2.08
C PHE A 663 0.68 2.09 -2.78
N PRO A 664 1.75 2.65 -2.18
CA PRO A 664 2.44 3.82 -2.69
C PRO A 664 3.38 3.45 -3.83
N LYS A 665 2.84 3.05 -4.99
CA LYS A 665 3.61 2.57 -6.15
C LYS A 665 4.56 1.43 -5.79
N SER A 666 4.07 0.50 -4.96
CA SER A 666 4.93 -0.48 -4.31
C SER A 666 5.48 -1.55 -5.25
N MET A 667 6.64 -2.07 -4.90
CA MET A 667 7.14 -3.37 -5.35
C MET A 667 6.69 -4.44 -4.36
N VAL A 668 6.07 -5.51 -4.86
CA VAL A 668 5.57 -6.63 -4.06
C VAL A 668 6.24 -7.92 -4.53
N TYR A 669 6.98 -8.57 -3.64
CA TYR A 669 7.55 -9.91 -3.85
C TYR A 669 6.78 -10.95 -3.05
N LEU A 670 6.23 -11.93 -3.74
CA LEU A 670 5.43 -13.03 -3.21
C LEU A 670 6.24 -14.33 -3.30
N GLY A 671 7.13 -14.51 -2.34
CA GLY A 671 8.01 -15.66 -2.13
C GLY A 671 7.27 -16.93 -1.66
N SER A 672 6.14 -17.25 -2.28
CA SER A 672 5.28 -18.39 -1.95
C SER A 672 4.82 -19.11 -3.21
N CYS A 673 4.64 -20.42 -3.14
CA CYS A 673 4.16 -21.17 -4.30
C CYS A 673 2.81 -20.70 -4.79
N ARG A 674 2.59 -20.83 -6.11
CA ARG A 674 1.33 -20.47 -6.77
C ARG A 674 0.83 -19.06 -6.44
N SER A 675 1.74 -18.14 -6.10
CA SER A 675 1.42 -16.74 -5.83
C SER A 675 1.12 -15.92 -7.08
N MET A 676 1.39 -16.49 -8.26
CA MET A 676 0.97 -16.01 -9.58
C MET A 676 0.48 -17.17 -10.46
N TYR A 677 -0.24 -18.12 -9.87
CA TYR A 677 -0.86 -19.25 -10.56
C TYR A 677 -1.99 -18.79 -11.48
N ASN A 678 -2.94 -18.03 -10.93
CA ASN A 678 -4.01 -17.40 -11.71
C ASN A 678 -3.99 -15.87 -11.65
N GLY A 679 -3.03 -15.30 -10.92
CA GLY A 679 -2.76 -13.88 -10.86
C GLY A 679 -3.79 -13.10 -10.04
N THR A 680 -4.59 -13.75 -9.20
CA THR A 680 -5.59 -13.08 -8.37
C THR A 680 -4.97 -12.18 -7.30
N PHE A 681 -3.84 -12.57 -6.69
CA PHE A 681 -3.05 -11.63 -5.89
C PHE A 681 -2.41 -10.55 -6.74
N ALA A 682 -1.79 -10.94 -7.86
CA ALA A 682 -1.08 -10.00 -8.72
C ALA A 682 -1.99 -8.87 -9.24
N SER A 683 -3.18 -9.21 -9.74
CA SER A 683 -4.19 -8.24 -10.17
C SER A 683 -4.66 -7.38 -9.00
N THR A 684 -4.90 -7.99 -7.84
CA THR A 684 -5.40 -7.26 -6.66
C THR A 684 -4.38 -6.26 -6.11
N PHE A 685 -3.11 -6.67 -5.94
CA PHE A 685 -2.04 -5.75 -5.50
C PHE A 685 -1.85 -4.62 -6.51
N PHE A 686 -1.81 -4.96 -7.81
CA PHE A 686 -1.59 -3.98 -8.88
C PHE A 686 -2.73 -2.96 -8.97
N ALA A 687 -3.98 -3.43 -8.94
CA ALA A 687 -5.14 -2.56 -8.86
C ALA A 687 -4.98 -1.62 -7.67
N ASN A 688 -4.70 -2.15 -6.49
CA ASN A 688 -4.63 -1.35 -5.26
C ASN A 688 -3.38 -0.47 -5.10
N GLY A 689 -2.59 -0.26 -6.16
CA GLY A 689 -1.53 0.75 -6.21
C GLY A 689 -0.12 0.20 -6.31
N ALA A 690 0.07 -1.12 -6.21
CA ALA A 690 1.35 -1.71 -6.55
C ALA A 690 1.67 -1.43 -8.03
N ARG A 691 2.95 -1.42 -8.37
CA ARG A 691 3.41 -1.20 -9.74
C ARG A 691 4.09 -2.41 -10.31
N THR A 692 4.68 -3.24 -9.45
CA THR A 692 5.30 -4.49 -9.85
C THR A 692 5.01 -5.54 -8.79
N VAL A 693 4.53 -6.69 -9.24
CA VAL A 693 4.33 -7.89 -8.42
C VAL A 693 5.20 -9.00 -9.00
N VAL A 694 5.99 -9.65 -8.16
CA VAL A 694 6.86 -10.78 -8.51
C VAL A 694 6.42 -11.98 -7.69
N GLY A 695 6.32 -13.15 -8.30
CA GLY A 695 5.88 -14.37 -7.61
C GLY A 695 6.08 -15.61 -8.47
N TYR A 696 5.46 -16.72 -8.08
CA TYR A 696 5.67 -18.02 -8.73
C TYR A 696 4.40 -18.54 -9.39
N SER A 697 4.54 -19.02 -10.62
CA SER A 697 3.44 -19.64 -11.37
C SER A 697 2.94 -20.91 -10.72
N ASP A 698 3.85 -21.65 -10.10
CA ASP A 698 3.56 -22.96 -9.56
C ASP A 698 4.40 -23.23 -8.33
N TYR A 699 4.51 -24.51 -8.01
CA TYR A 699 5.28 -25.06 -6.94
C TYR A 699 6.78 -25.01 -7.21
N VAL A 700 7.54 -24.31 -6.35
CA VAL A 700 8.99 -24.10 -6.45
C VAL A 700 9.72 -24.63 -5.22
N THR A 701 10.96 -25.06 -5.43
CA THR A 701 11.89 -25.43 -4.37
C THR A 701 12.30 -24.22 -3.55
N SER A 702 12.57 -24.44 -2.27
CA SER A 702 13.02 -23.35 -1.38
C SER A 702 14.37 -22.78 -1.78
N GLU A 703 15.26 -23.60 -2.35
CA GLU A 703 16.56 -23.17 -2.88
C GLU A 703 16.43 -22.24 -4.08
N PHE A 704 15.56 -22.59 -5.05
CA PHE A 704 15.28 -21.72 -6.18
C PHE A 704 14.67 -20.40 -5.74
N ALA A 705 13.68 -20.45 -4.84
CA ALA A 705 13.05 -19.25 -4.31
C ALA A 705 14.06 -18.35 -3.59
N TYR A 706 14.95 -18.96 -2.79
CA TYR A 706 16.03 -18.26 -2.11
C TYR A 706 16.92 -17.47 -3.07
N GLY A 707 17.48 -18.18 -4.05
CA GLY A 707 18.43 -17.58 -5.00
C GLY A 707 17.81 -16.44 -5.80
N ARG A 708 16.55 -16.60 -6.23
CA ARG A 708 15.84 -15.59 -7.03
C ARG A 708 15.39 -14.38 -6.23
N GLY A 709 14.82 -14.59 -5.04
CA GLY A 709 14.41 -13.50 -4.17
C GLY A 709 15.60 -12.63 -3.76
N VAL A 710 16.72 -13.24 -3.36
CA VAL A 710 17.94 -12.49 -3.01
C VAL A 710 18.49 -11.73 -4.22
N HIS A 711 18.58 -12.38 -5.38
CA HIS A 711 19.06 -11.74 -6.61
C HIS A 711 18.20 -10.53 -6.99
N GLN A 712 16.87 -10.62 -6.87
CA GLN A 712 15.95 -9.54 -7.18
C GLN A 712 16.30 -8.26 -6.43
N PHE A 713 16.46 -8.36 -5.10
CA PHE A 713 16.73 -7.19 -4.27
C PHE A 713 18.17 -6.70 -4.37
N GLN A 714 19.15 -7.59 -4.58
CA GLN A 714 20.54 -7.21 -4.82
C GLN A 714 20.70 -6.41 -6.12
N THR A 715 20.03 -6.82 -7.19
CA THR A 715 20.07 -6.07 -8.45
C THR A 715 19.40 -4.70 -8.30
N MET A 716 18.23 -4.66 -7.65
CA MET A 716 17.49 -3.41 -7.48
C MET A 716 18.20 -2.40 -6.56
N ILE A 717 18.87 -2.87 -5.50
CA ILE A 717 19.65 -1.99 -4.63
C ILE A 717 20.95 -1.49 -5.28
N ALA A 718 21.46 -2.23 -6.27
CA ALA A 718 22.61 -1.82 -7.07
C ALA A 718 22.26 -0.79 -8.17
N GLY A 719 21.01 -0.31 -8.21
CA GLY A 719 20.53 0.67 -9.19
C GLY A 719 19.82 0.05 -10.40
N GLY A 720 19.63 -1.27 -10.42
CA GLY A 720 18.79 -1.94 -11.42
C GLY A 720 17.30 -1.72 -11.17
N THR A 721 16.51 -1.95 -12.19
CA THR A 721 15.04 -1.98 -12.12
C THR A 721 14.53 -3.39 -11.82
N ALA A 722 13.23 -3.50 -11.55
CA ALA A 722 12.58 -4.79 -11.31
C ALA A 722 12.72 -5.75 -12.50
N GLY A 723 12.70 -5.23 -13.73
CA GLY A 723 12.92 -5.98 -14.96
C GLY A 723 14.38 -6.37 -15.15
N ASP A 724 15.33 -5.51 -14.80
CA ASP A 724 16.77 -5.84 -14.90
C ASP A 724 17.14 -7.06 -14.04
N ALA A 725 16.46 -7.21 -12.90
CA ALA A 725 16.61 -8.37 -12.01
C ALA A 725 16.06 -9.69 -12.57
N LEU A 726 15.14 -9.65 -13.54
CA LEU A 726 14.74 -10.83 -14.30
C LEU A 726 15.68 -11.06 -15.49
N GLY A 727 16.33 -10.01 -15.99
CA GLY A 727 17.20 -10.07 -17.15
C GLY A 727 16.41 -10.21 -18.46
N ASP A 728 17.09 -10.65 -19.52
CA ASP A 728 16.49 -10.80 -20.86
C ASP A 728 15.41 -11.90 -20.91
N ASN A 729 15.43 -12.83 -19.94
CA ASN A 729 14.41 -13.84 -19.76
C ASN A 729 13.29 -13.23 -18.91
N SER A 730 12.09 -13.06 -19.47
CA SER A 730 10.94 -12.53 -18.73
C SER A 730 10.46 -13.47 -17.61
N GLU A 731 10.99 -14.70 -17.54
CA GLU A 731 10.68 -15.73 -16.56
C GLU A 731 11.93 -16.59 -16.27
N TRP A 732 12.01 -17.15 -15.06
CA TRP A 732 13.04 -18.14 -14.71
C TRP A 732 12.37 -19.44 -14.27
N MET A 733 12.70 -20.55 -14.92
CA MET A 733 12.19 -21.86 -14.54
C MET A 733 12.98 -22.42 -13.35
N ASP A 734 12.28 -23.06 -12.40
CA ASP A 734 12.92 -23.88 -11.38
C ASP A 734 13.54 -25.12 -12.05
N PRO A 735 14.88 -25.29 -12.01
CA PRO A 735 15.53 -26.43 -12.67
C PRO A 735 15.14 -27.79 -12.07
N ALA A 736 14.58 -27.81 -10.86
CA ALA A 736 14.11 -29.03 -10.20
C ALA A 736 12.62 -29.34 -10.47
N VAL A 737 11.86 -28.40 -11.03
CA VAL A 737 10.40 -28.53 -11.23
C VAL A 737 10.01 -27.96 -12.59
N GLU A 738 9.84 -28.84 -13.57
CA GLU A 738 9.40 -28.45 -14.91
C GLU A 738 8.04 -27.73 -14.87
N GLY A 739 7.91 -26.63 -15.62
CA GLY A 739 6.68 -25.83 -15.65
C GLY A 739 6.52 -24.84 -14.49
N SER A 740 7.45 -24.79 -13.54
CA SER A 740 7.39 -23.82 -12.44
C SER A 740 8.31 -22.63 -12.69
N TYR A 741 7.77 -21.42 -12.66
CA TYR A 741 8.47 -20.19 -13.07
C TYR A 741 8.38 -19.09 -12.02
N LEU A 742 9.48 -18.37 -11.81
CA LEU A 742 9.45 -16.99 -11.31
C LEU A 742 8.91 -16.08 -12.41
N ARG A 743 7.94 -15.24 -12.05
CA ARG A 743 7.25 -14.33 -12.96
C ARG A 743 7.16 -12.94 -12.39
N MET A 744 6.94 -11.96 -13.26
CA MET A 744 6.62 -10.59 -12.89
C MET A 744 5.41 -10.08 -13.65
N PHE A 745 4.59 -9.33 -12.94
CA PHE A 745 3.46 -8.60 -13.47
C PHE A 745 3.60 -7.10 -13.16
N GLY A 746 3.35 -6.25 -14.14
CA GLY A 746 3.41 -4.79 -13.98
C GLY A 746 4.64 -4.13 -14.62
N ALA A 747 5.13 -3.05 -14.01
CA ALA A 747 6.13 -2.16 -14.58
C ALA A 747 7.56 -2.75 -14.46
N PRO A 748 8.24 -3.11 -15.57
CA PRO A 748 9.61 -3.61 -15.51
C PRO A 748 10.60 -2.52 -15.09
N ASN A 749 10.32 -1.25 -15.40
CA ASN A 749 11.17 -0.10 -15.10
C ASN A 749 10.97 0.48 -13.68
N LEU A 750 10.33 -0.26 -12.77
CA LEU A 750 10.21 0.14 -11.37
C LEU A 750 11.56 0.02 -10.67
N SER A 751 11.95 1.07 -9.96
CA SER A 751 13.19 1.19 -9.20
C SER A 751 12.87 1.47 -7.73
N ILE A 752 13.74 0.93 -6.87
CA ILE A 752 13.75 1.24 -5.44
C ILE A 752 14.93 2.17 -5.09
N PHE A 753 15.79 2.49 -6.05
CA PHE A 753 17.08 3.15 -5.84
C PHE A 753 17.01 4.65 -5.56
N ASP A 754 15.90 5.32 -5.94
CA ASP A 754 15.73 6.75 -5.66
C ASP A 754 15.89 7.05 -4.17
N SER A 755 16.58 8.13 -3.84
CA SER A 755 16.91 8.47 -2.44
C SER A 755 16.41 9.85 -2.02
N ASN A 756 15.65 10.52 -2.88
CA ASN A 756 15.09 11.85 -2.64
C ASN A 756 13.92 11.83 -1.64
N VAL A 757 13.49 13.04 -1.24
CA VAL A 757 12.25 13.21 -0.46
C VAL A 757 11.06 12.71 -1.28
N VAL A 758 10.33 11.78 -0.69
CA VAL A 758 9.07 11.24 -1.20
C VAL A 758 7.93 12.16 -0.79
N ASN A 759 7.01 12.40 -1.74
CA ASN A 759 5.81 13.22 -1.49
C ASN A 759 6.13 14.58 -0.82
N PRO A 760 7.07 15.38 -1.36
CA PRO A 760 7.59 16.57 -0.68
C PRO A 760 6.56 17.69 -0.49
N SER A 761 5.48 17.67 -1.27
CA SER A 761 4.36 18.63 -1.22
C SER A 761 3.03 17.99 -0.80
N PHE A 762 3.05 16.75 -0.28
CA PHE A 762 1.86 16.04 0.23
C PHE A 762 0.75 15.77 -0.79
N GLU A 763 1.06 15.82 -2.08
CA GLU A 763 0.09 15.69 -3.17
C GLU A 763 -0.50 14.29 -3.35
N THR A 764 -0.06 13.30 -2.56
CA THR A 764 -0.79 12.03 -2.44
C THR A 764 -2.12 12.19 -1.70
N GLY A 765 -2.33 13.31 -0.99
CA GLY A 765 -3.50 13.56 -0.15
C GLY A 765 -3.47 12.85 1.21
N ASP A 766 -2.34 12.24 1.55
CA ASP A 766 -2.09 11.56 2.81
C ASP A 766 -0.60 11.63 3.20
N ALA A 767 -0.27 11.11 4.38
CA ALA A 767 1.10 11.11 4.89
C ALA A 767 2.01 10.05 4.24
N THR A 768 1.69 9.55 3.04
CA THR A 768 2.54 8.58 2.33
C THR A 768 3.98 9.11 2.21
N GLY A 769 4.95 8.29 2.62
CA GLY A 769 6.37 8.65 2.68
C GLY A 769 6.79 9.41 3.95
N TRP A 770 5.84 9.84 4.79
CA TRP A 770 6.09 10.56 6.04
C TRP A 770 5.61 9.74 7.24
N GLN A 771 6.39 9.74 8.31
CA GLN A 771 5.98 9.22 9.60
C GLN A 771 5.27 10.34 10.37
N SER A 772 4.15 10.00 10.99
CA SER A 772 3.38 10.89 11.85
C SER A 772 3.44 10.41 13.30
N ALA A 773 3.55 11.35 14.24
CA ALA A 773 3.42 11.10 15.68
C ALA A 773 2.68 12.29 16.33
N GLY A 774 1.87 12.04 17.34
CA GLY A 774 0.94 13.07 17.83
C GLY A 774 -0.10 13.42 16.74
N ASP A 775 -0.48 14.70 16.62
CA ASP A 775 -1.33 15.17 15.53
C ASP A 775 -0.49 15.63 14.34
N GLY A 776 -0.37 14.76 13.34
CA GLY A 776 0.24 15.06 12.05
C GLY A 776 -0.62 14.50 10.92
N ARG A 777 -1.24 15.37 10.14
CA ARG A 777 -2.21 15.02 9.09
C ARG A 777 -2.01 15.84 7.83
N ILE A 778 -2.60 15.38 6.72
CA ILE A 778 -2.61 16.10 5.45
C ILE A 778 -4.01 16.65 5.24
N VAL A 779 -4.10 17.95 4.99
CA VAL A 779 -5.36 18.69 4.80
C VAL A 779 -5.31 19.48 3.50
N THR A 780 -6.47 19.86 2.99
CA THR A 780 -6.61 20.71 1.80
C THR A 780 -6.82 22.18 2.16
N THR A 781 -7.27 22.47 3.39
CA THR A 781 -7.49 23.83 3.89
C THR A 781 -7.45 23.85 5.42
N LEU A 782 -7.28 25.05 6.00
CA LEU A 782 -7.54 25.33 7.41
C LEU A 782 -8.15 26.74 7.52
N GLY A 783 -9.48 26.80 7.64
CA GLY A 783 -10.24 28.03 7.49
C GLY A 783 -10.12 28.57 6.06
N SER A 784 -9.65 29.80 5.93
CA SER A 784 -9.39 30.47 4.64
C SER A 784 -8.00 30.19 4.06
N THR A 785 -7.14 29.46 4.78
CA THR A 785 -5.78 29.14 4.31
C THR A 785 -5.80 27.93 3.39
N ILE A 786 -5.31 28.16 2.18
CA ILE A 786 -5.03 27.12 1.19
C ILE A 786 -3.52 26.87 1.06
N PRO A 787 -3.10 25.69 0.58
CA PRO A 787 -1.71 25.36 0.28
C PRO A 787 -1.05 26.38 -0.67
N VAL A 788 0.26 26.58 -0.49
CA VAL A 788 1.06 27.48 -1.35
C VAL A 788 1.31 26.91 -2.74
N ASP A 789 1.21 25.58 -2.88
CA ASP A 789 1.39 24.81 -4.09
C ASP A 789 0.48 23.58 -4.02
N GLY A 790 0.07 23.08 -5.18
CA GLY A 790 -0.76 21.88 -5.26
C GLY A 790 -2.13 22.01 -4.59
N LYS A 791 -2.61 20.90 -4.03
CA LYS A 791 -3.93 20.75 -3.41
C LYS A 791 -3.86 20.46 -1.92
N PHE A 792 -2.72 20.03 -1.41
CA PHE A 792 -2.59 19.53 -0.05
C PHE A 792 -1.46 20.24 0.71
N MET A 793 -1.59 20.28 2.04
CA MET A 793 -0.55 20.74 2.95
C MET A 793 -0.50 19.84 4.19
N GLY A 794 0.67 19.77 4.81
CA GLY A 794 0.81 19.14 6.12
C GLY A 794 0.28 20.07 7.21
N LEU A 795 -0.49 19.50 8.15
CA LEU A 795 -0.90 20.13 9.40
C LEU A 795 -0.27 19.32 10.54
N ILE A 796 0.43 20.01 11.42
CA ILE A 796 0.83 19.51 12.73
C ILE A 796 0.20 20.41 13.78
N SER A 797 -0.34 19.84 14.84
CA SER A 797 -1.02 20.63 15.87
C SER A 797 -0.76 20.10 17.28
N THR A 798 -1.08 20.95 18.23
CA THR A 798 -1.28 20.63 19.64
C THR A 798 -2.69 21.07 19.98
N GLY A 799 -3.57 20.14 20.35
CA GLY A 799 -4.96 20.46 20.71
C GLY A 799 -6.01 20.42 19.58
N LEU A 800 -5.64 20.21 18.31
CA LEU A 800 -6.63 19.89 17.26
C LEU A 800 -6.75 18.36 17.11
N GLY A 801 -7.92 17.80 17.44
CA GLY A 801 -8.18 16.36 17.40
C GLY A 801 -7.85 15.62 18.70
N PHE A 802 -7.45 14.35 18.62
CA PHE A 802 -7.35 13.44 19.79
C PHE A 802 -6.03 13.50 20.58
N THR A 803 -5.04 14.31 20.17
CA THR A 803 -3.78 14.47 20.90
C THR A 803 -3.56 15.92 21.31
N GLN A 804 -3.33 16.14 22.60
CA GLN A 804 -3.26 17.48 23.16
C GLN A 804 -1.84 18.07 23.16
N GLN A 805 -0.80 17.24 23.26
CA GLN A 805 0.52 17.75 23.65
C GLN A 805 1.52 17.98 22.51
N THR A 806 1.42 17.26 21.39
CA THR A 806 2.44 17.28 20.33
C THR A 806 1.88 16.94 18.95
N GLY A 807 2.56 17.42 17.91
CA GLY A 807 2.37 16.98 16.53
C GLY A 807 3.70 16.89 15.78
N GLU A 808 3.90 15.82 15.01
CA GLU A 808 5.13 15.58 14.24
C GLU A 808 4.83 15.01 12.85
N LEU A 809 5.51 15.54 11.82
CA LEU A 809 5.70 14.88 10.53
C LEU A 809 7.21 14.77 10.26
N LYS A 810 7.71 13.57 10.01
CA LYS A 810 9.13 13.35 9.70
C LYS A 810 9.38 12.36 8.57
N GLN A 811 10.48 12.55 7.86
CA GLN A 811 10.92 11.65 6.81
C GLN A 811 12.44 11.51 6.84
N LYS A 812 12.94 10.30 6.59
CA LYS A 812 14.37 10.01 6.44
C LYS A 812 14.68 9.68 4.98
N PHE A 813 15.69 10.34 4.42
CA PHE A 813 16.06 10.28 2.99
C PHE A 813 17.56 10.61 2.82
N CYS A 814 18.09 10.57 1.60
CA CYS A 814 19.48 11.00 1.32
C CYS A 814 19.52 12.29 0.51
N ILE A 815 20.50 13.15 0.83
CA ILE A 815 20.76 14.37 0.07
C ILE A 815 21.85 14.06 -0.96
N ASP A 816 21.50 14.14 -2.24
CA ASP A 816 22.46 14.13 -3.35
C ASP A 816 23.54 15.20 -3.11
N GLY A 817 24.82 14.82 -3.30
CA GLY A 817 25.98 15.70 -3.12
C GLY A 817 25.94 16.99 -3.94
N ALA A 818 25.16 17.03 -5.03
CA ALA A 818 24.96 18.24 -5.83
C ALA A 818 23.98 19.26 -5.19
N LYS A 819 23.19 18.87 -4.19
CA LYS A 819 22.18 19.74 -3.57
C LYS A 819 22.80 20.61 -2.48
N THR A 820 22.54 21.91 -2.56
CA THR A 820 23.14 22.90 -1.65
C THR A 820 22.13 23.61 -0.75
N LYS A 821 20.82 23.50 -1.06
CA LYS A 821 19.75 24.20 -0.35
C LYS A 821 18.53 23.31 -0.10
N ALA A 822 17.86 23.52 1.02
CA ALA A 822 16.52 23.04 1.31
C ALA A 822 15.60 24.22 1.59
N SER A 823 14.33 24.11 1.19
CA SER A 823 13.32 25.13 1.50
C SER A 823 11.93 24.52 1.64
N PHE A 824 11.11 25.12 2.49
CA PHE A 824 9.69 24.79 2.64
C PHE A 824 8.91 26.05 3.07
N TYR A 825 7.59 25.99 2.94
CA TYR A 825 6.70 27.05 3.39
C TYR A 825 6.01 26.64 4.68
N TRP A 826 5.81 27.59 5.59
CA TRP A 826 5.12 27.37 6.86
C TRP A 826 4.19 28.52 7.20
N LYS A 827 3.20 28.21 8.03
CA LYS A 827 2.26 29.16 8.61
C LYS A 827 1.92 28.69 10.02
N TYR A 828 1.89 29.60 11.00
CA TYR A 828 1.71 29.26 12.41
C TYR A 828 0.43 29.93 12.94
N TYR A 829 -0.46 29.11 13.51
CA TYR A 829 -1.68 29.49 14.22
C TYR A 829 -1.51 29.28 15.72
N SER A 830 -2.03 30.18 16.54
CA SER A 830 -2.08 30.03 18.00
C SER A 830 -3.12 30.96 18.62
N GLU A 831 -3.77 30.52 19.70
CA GLU A 831 -4.60 31.36 20.59
C GLU A 831 -3.75 32.21 21.54
N GLU A 832 -2.49 31.82 21.74
CA GLU A 832 -1.53 32.51 22.61
C GLU A 832 -1.02 33.84 22.04
N PHE A 833 -1.23 34.05 20.74
CA PHE A 833 -0.84 35.28 20.09
C PHE A 833 -1.62 36.49 20.60
N LEU A 834 -0.88 37.59 20.83
CA LEU A 834 -1.33 38.87 21.37
C LEU A 834 -1.67 38.86 22.87
N GLU A 835 -2.55 37.97 23.31
CA GLU A 835 -3.01 37.95 24.71
C GLU A 835 -1.93 37.45 25.67
N TRP A 836 -1.17 36.44 25.23
CA TRP A 836 -0.25 35.69 26.07
C TRP A 836 1.23 35.88 25.70
N CYS A 837 1.51 36.94 24.94
CA CYS A 837 2.86 37.39 24.64
C CYS A 837 3.65 37.73 25.92
N GLY A 838 4.81 37.09 26.11
CA GLY A 838 5.67 37.22 27.29
C GLY A 838 5.23 36.35 28.48
N SER A 839 4.29 35.43 28.26
CA SER A 839 3.79 34.50 29.28
C SER A 839 4.59 33.18 29.30
N ILE A 840 4.13 32.23 30.11
CA ILE A 840 4.69 30.87 30.15
C ILE A 840 4.19 29.97 29.00
N TYR A 841 3.07 30.35 28.35
CA TYR A 841 2.44 29.63 27.26
C TYR A 841 3.24 29.86 25.97
N GLN A 842 4.21 28.99 25.75
CA GLN A 842 5.27 29.18 24.75
C GLN A 842 5.32 28.00 23.79
N ASP A 843 4.18 27.70 23.20
CA ASP A 843 4.05 26.75 22.10
C ASP A 843 5.16 26.95 21.10
N ALA A 844 5.71 25.85 20.61
CA ALA A 844 6.89 25.89 19.78
C ALA A 844 6.68 25.13 18.48
N PHE A 845 7.08 25.76 17.36
CA PHE A 845 7.25 25.10 16.08
C PHE A 845 8.74 25.00 15.73
N VAL A 846 9.21 23.77 15.54
CA VAL A 846 10.61 23.44 15.27
C VAL A 846 10.71 22.58 14.01
N ALA A 847 11.57 22.98 13.09
CA ALA A 847 11.90 22.19 11.90
C ALA A 847 13.41 21.94 11.82
N THR A 848 13.83 20.69 11.69
CA THR A 848 15.25 20.31 11.72
C THR A 848 15.61 19.28 10.67
N ILE A 849 16.80 19.41 10.08
CA ILE A 849 17.42 18.39 9.25
C ILE A 849 18.62 17.82 10.02
N GLN A 850 18.54 16.55 10.38
CA GLN A 850 19.52 15.85 11.20
C GLN A 850 20.22 14.76 10.39
N GLY A 851 21.52 14.89 10.17
CA GLY A 851 22.38 13.79 9.73
C GLY A 851 23.12 13.15 10.92
N THR A 852 24.01 12.19 10.65
CA THR A 852 24.79 11.51 11.69
C THR A 852 25.67 12.47 12.49
N ASN A 853 26.33 13.42 11.81
CA ASN A 853 27.36 14.28 12.41
C ASN A 853 26.98 15.77 12.46
N ALA A 854 25.83 16.14 11.90
CA ALA A 854 25.41 17.53 11.85
C ALA A 854 23.89 17.66 11.99
N LYS A 855 23.46 18.71 12.70
CA LYS A 855 22.08 19.13 12.84
C LYS A 855 21.93 20.54 12.31
N ILE A 856 20.96 20.75 11.43
CA ILE A 856 20.60 22.06 10.92
C ILE A 856 19.18 22.37 11.42
N THR A 857 19.06 23.38 12.27
CA THR A 857 17.77 23.94 12.65
C THR A 857 17.33 24.92 11.57
N VAL A 858 16.21 24.60 10.90
CA VAL A 858 15.67 25.40 9.78
C VAL A 858 14.70 26.45 10.32
N VAL A 859 13.84 26.05 11.25
CA VAL A 859 12.89 26.90 11.96
C VAL A 859 12.92 26.54 13.44
N ASP A 860 12.87 27.55 14.29
CA ASP A 860 12.76 27.42 15.76
C ASP A 860 12.02 28.67 16.23
N LEU A 861 10.73 28.50 16.47
CA LEU A 861 9.79 29.57 16.79
C LEU A 861 9.06 29.19 18.06
N LYS A 862 8.86 30.19 18.90
CA LYS A 862 7.91 30.19 20.00
C LYS A 862 6.89 31.30 19.82
N VAL A 863 5.80 31.29 20.56
CA VAL A 863 4.82 32.40 20.63
C VAL A 863 5.54 33.76 20.71
N ASP A 864 6.46 33.94 21.66
CA ASP A 864 7.19 35.20 21.86
C ASP A 864 8.08 35.60 20.67
N SER A 865 8.53 34.63 19.87
CA SER A 865 9.33 34.92 18.67
C SER A 865 8.52 35.71 17.64
N LEU A 866 7.21 35.48 17.60
CA LEU A 866 6.27 36.02 16.63
C LEU A 866 5.29 37.05 17.23
N CYS A 867 5.42 37.38 18.50
CA CYS A 867 4.66 38.46 19.12
C CYS A 867 5.08 39.83 18.56
N PRO A 868 4.14 40.78 18.41
CA PRO A 868 4.46 42.18 18.15
C PRO A 868 5.54 42.71 19.11
N PRO A 869 6.62 43.35 18.62
CA PRO A 869 7.74 43.79 19.47
C PRO A 869 7.36 44.78 20.59
N ASN A 870 6.19 45.41 20.49
CA ASN A 870 5.66 46.35 21.48
C ASN A 870 4.79 45.71 22.56
N GLN A 871 4.53 44.39 22.51
CA GLN A 871 3.66 43.71 23.46
C GLN A 871 4.38 43.15 24.69
N CYS A 872 5.64 42.73 24.57
CA CYS A 872 6.43 42.26 25.72
C CYS A 872 7.91 42.62 25.60
N GLY A 873 8.58 42.72 26.74
CA GLY A 873 9.99 43.08 26.82
C GLY A 873 10.89 41.96 26.33
N GLY A 874 11.40 42.07 25.10
CA GLY A 874 12.32 41.08 24.51
C GLY A 874 11.69 40.15 23.47
N CYS A 875 10.41 40.35 23.15
CA CYS A 875 9.69 39.56 22.16
C CYS A 875 9.83 40.11 20.72
N GLY A 876 9.34 39.34 19.76
CA GLY A 876 9.18 39.78 18.37
C GLY A 876 10.46 39.81 17.54
N GLY A 877 11.50 39.09 17.97
CA GLY A 877 12.77 38.97 17.24
C GLY A 877 12.61 38.36 15.83
N LYS A 878 11.48 37.68 15.56
CA LYS A 878 11.12 37.11 14.26
C LYS A 878 9.71 37.52 13.83
N TYR A 879 9.19 38.67 14.30
CA TYR A 879 7.84 39.14 13.97
C TYR A 879 7.64 39.30 12.45
N VAL A 880 6.64 38.62 11.90
CA VAL A 880 6.30 38.65 10.45
C VAL A 880 4.90 39.24 10.16
N GLY A 881 4.23 39.76 11.18
CA GLY A 881 2.85 40.23 11.09
C GLY A 881 1.86 39.13 11.43
N LEU A 882 0.98 39.40 12.39
CA LEU A 882 -0.12 38.53 12.78
C LEU A 882 -1.44 39.07 12.24
N VAL A 883 -2.31 38.17 11.78
CA VAL A 883 -3.67 38.48 11.34
C VAL A 883 -4.67 37.60 12.08
N PRO A 884 -5.89 38.09 12.37
CA PRO A 884 -6.95 37.24 12.92
C PRO A 884 -7.20 36.05 11.99
N ALA A 885 -7.33 34.85 12.56
CA ALA A 885 -7.74 33.66 11.83
C ALA A 885 -9.27 33.57 11.76
N ASP A 886 -9.78 32.83 10.77
CA ASP A 886 -11.21 32.57 10.59
C ASP A 886 -11.64 31.17 11.08
N VAL A 887 -10.78 30.56 11.90
CA VAL A 887 -11.03 29.37 12.70
C VAL A 887 -11.02 29.76 14.18
N SER A 888 -11.76 29.04 15.00
CA SER A 888 -11.69 29.11 16.46
C SER A 888 -11.16 27.79 16.99
N PHE A 889 -10.34 27.82 18.04
CA PHE A 889 -10.08 26.62 18.84
C PHE A 889 -10.96 26.69 20.09
N ASP A 890 -10.48 26.24 21.25
CA ASP A 890 -11.29 26.12 22.46
C ASP A 890 -11.46 27.46 23.19
N GLN A 891 -10.44 28.32 23.24
CA GLN A 891 -10.48 29.57 24.02
C GLN A 891 -9.81 30.78 23.36
N GLY A 892 -10.64 31.77 23.02
CA GLY A 892 -10.15 33.11 22.68
C GLY A 892 -10.06 33.37 21.18
N GLY A 893 -9.17 34.29 20.80
CA GLY A 893 -9.00 34.72 19.41
C GLY A 893 -7.78 34.07 18.79
N VAL A 894 -7.98 33.21 17.80
CA VAL A 894 -6.87 32.62 17.04
C VAL A 894 -6.26 33.67 16.11
N TYR A 895 -4.93 33.82 16.14
CA TYR A 895 -4.18 34.59 15.15
C TYR A 895 -3.26 33.68 14.36
N ASN A 896 -2.85 34.11 13.17
CA ASN A 896 -1.86 33.41 12.37
C ASN A 896 -0.89 34.33 11.66
N THR A 897 0.21 33.76 11.18
CA THR A 897 1.15 34.43 10.27
C THR A 897 0.63 34.39 8.83
N GLN A 898 1.15 35.24 7.95
CA GLN A 898 1.10 34.94 6.51
C GLN A 898 2.01 33.73 6.20
N TRP A 899 1.84 33.08 5.04
CA TRP A 899 2.77 32.04 4.58
C TRP A 899 4.20 32.58 4.53
N GLN A 900 5.12 31.92 5.20
CA GLN A 900 6.55 32.26 5.24
C GLN A 900 7.35 31.19 4.52
N LYS A 901 8.43 31.58 3.84
CA LYS A 901 9.39 30.66 3.22
C LYS A 901 10.61 30.52 4.12
N ALA A 902 10.92 29.30 4.55
CA ALA A 902 12.21 28.98 5.15
C ALA A 902 13.16 28.43 4.08
N GLU A 903 14.43 28.86 4.10
CA GLU A 903 15.48 28.37 3.21
C GLU A 903 16.80 28.26 3.99
N VAL A 904 17.49 27.13 3.83
CA VAL A 904 18.75 26.87 4.55
C VAL A 904 19.77 26.18 3.64
N ALA A 905 21.05 26.47 3.86
CA ALA A 905 22.14 25.77 3.21
C ALA A 905 22.30 24.37 3.84
N ILE A 906 22.35 23.33 3.00
CA ILE A 906 22.47 21.91 3.43
C ILE A 906 23.79 21.27 3.00
N GLY A 907 24.75 22.06 2.49
CA GLY A 907 26.07 21.58 2.07
C GLY A 907 26.79 20.69 3.10
N PRO A 908 26.75 20.98 4.42
CA PRO A 908 27.35 20.12 5.44
C PRO A 908 26.72 18.71 5.55
N LEU A 909 25.52 18.51 5.00
CA LEU A 909 24.78 17.24 5.03
C LEU A 909 24.77 16.53 3.67
N ALA A 910 25.06 17.23 2.58
CA ALA A 910 25.00 16.68 1.23
C ALA A 910 26.04 15.56 1.03
N GLY A 911 25.61 14.41 0.50
CA GLY A 911 26.46 13.23 0.29
C GLY A 911 26.97 12.56 1.57
N SER A 912 26.52 12.97 2.76
CA SER A 912 27.00 12.44 4.06
C SER A 912 26.24 11.21 4.56
N GLY A 913 25.34 10.67 3.75
CA GLY A 913 24.44 9.58 4.09
C GLY A 913 23.01 10.04 4.40
N PRO A 914 22.20 9.20 5.06
CA PRO A 914 20.81 9.50 5.38
C PRO A 914 20.66 10.67 6.35
N VAL A 915 19.66 11.50 6.12
CA VAL A 915 19.23 12.58 7.01
C VAL A 915 17.75 12.42 7.35
N THR A 916 17.37 12.87 8.53
CA THR A 916 15.96 12.98 8.95
C THR A 916 15.54 14.44 8.92
N PHE A 917 14.50 14.74 8.15
CA PHE A 917 13.80 16.02 8.22
C PHE A 917 12.54 15.85 9.07
N SER A 918 12.41 16.65 10.12
CA SER A 918 11.26 16.62 11.04
C SER A 918 10.67 18.03 11.18
N TYR A 919 9.34 18.08 11.16
CA TYR A 919 8.49 19.19 11.58
C TYR A 919 7.84 18.79 12.89
N PHE A 920 8.00 19.59 13.94
CA PHE A 920 7.53 19.26 15.28
C PHE A 920 6.87 20.48 15.93
N THR A 921 5.73 20.25 16.59
CA THR A 921 5.06 21.22 17.44
C THR A 921 4.80 20.64 18.82
N THR A 922 4.87 21.48 19.84
CA THR A 922 4.61 21.12 21.24
C THR A 922 3.85 22.24 21.93
N ASP A 923 2.91 21.83 22.79
CA ASP A 923 2.24 22.69 23.76
C ASP A 923 3.21 23.00 24.90
N ALA A 924 3.10 24.18 25.51
CA ALA A 924 3.91 24.56 26.64
C ALA A 924 3.16 25.40 27.68
N GLY A 925 2.42 24.75 28.57
CA GLY A 925 2.02 25.34 29.86
C GLY A 925 0.55 25.21 30.21
N ASP A 926 -0.26 24.70 29.28
CA ASP A 926 -1.72 24.76 29.33
C ASP A 926 -2.42 23.53 28.75
N SER A 927 -1.73 22.43 28.45
CA SER A 927 -2.34 21.13 28.10
C SER A 927 -3.41 20.59 29.07
N ILE A 928 -3.59 21.17 30.25
CA ILE A 928 -4.72 20.87 31.15
C ILE A 928 -6.03 21.58 30.76
N TYR A 929 -5.93 22.62 29.94
CA TYR A 929 -7.02 23.43 29.41
C TYR A 929 -7.44 22.97 28.01
N ASP A 930 -6.56 22.29 27.27
CA ASP A 930 -6.91 21.55 26.06
C ASP A 930 -8.04 20.56 26.35
N THR A 931 -9.18 20.74 25.67
CA THR A 931 -10.35 19.87 25.87
C THR A 931 -10.03 18.40 25.58
N VAL A 932 -10.38 17.52 26.52
CA VAL A 932 -10.29 16.04 26.44
C VAL A 932 -11.48 15.43 25.71
#